data_AF-A0A536E7M3-F1
#
_entry.id   AF-A0A536E7M3-F1
#
_cell.length_a   1.000
_cell.length_b   1.000
_cell.length_c   1.000
_cell.angle_alpha   90.00
_cell.angle_beta   90.00
_cell.angle_gamma   90.00
#
_symmetry.space_group_name_H-M   'P 1'
#
loop_
_entity.id
_entity.type
_entity.pdbx_description
1 polymer ?
#
loop_
_entity_poly.entity_id
_entity_poly.type
_entity_poly.pdbx_seq_one_letter_code
_entity_poly.pdbx_strand_id
1 'polypeptide(L)'
;MKLASVAALVAVQCLVPSTASAHPAANTNSQTRSCSLNNGIQHVISITFDNTHLTRDRGGVASDLEQMPNLLNFMTDNGTVSDNNHTILISHTAGGILTSLTGLYPDRHGLTVTNGYGYFKPDGSTAFSTAFKYWTDLVDDVTPTGANDPLPNMVTTGGVTTPAPWVPYTRAGCDYGGVSTANVVLENTKTTPAGDMTKVFGTGSTEWNEAKMNPALAQTDFVGIAIHCAQGGGICNSSANAKDDLLPQEPGGYTGFKGLFGAKYVNPAITNNQPVVKDMSGADITDPAGNPGFPGFDGMPAKVSLAYVAQMQEAGVPITFAYISDAHDNHDLRRASGPGESDYVAALHAYDQAFGAFFDRLAADGINKSNTLFVFTSDENDHFAGGTSTDGTWSHTFCNVSGGQTCPANQIGEVTQNIKALLPNTYTPPIFDMHFDSAPTVYVAKPTAAPPTAAQIREFERKLAAARGIDPYVDPSSPRDVMLFMADTVGEKALHMVNADPRRTPDFTYFANPDYFLTTTNTACPIGDPPSSKVATCVDYHFAWSHGDATEDIGRTWLGLVGPGVQNLGRTSATWSDHADTRPTMLALLGLKDSYEPDGAILADFLQTAAVSRDLRAHHESLVRLHKVYKDIAAPFGPFAHDTLVASTHAIASGSPSDDSHYTSVENSIASLTSQRDTLEAQMRTALTNATFGGPTASEQELKDMIARGRHLLDQASALAANS
;
A
#
# COMPACT_ATOMS: atom_id res chain seq x y z
N MET A 1 44.40 13.99 -39.50
CA MET A 1 45.40 14.86 -40.14
C MET A 1 45.10 16.30 -39.72
N LYS A 2 46.05 16.92 -39.02
CA LYS A 2 46.29 18.36 -38.84
C LYS A 2 45.11 19.36 -38.68
N LEU A 3 45.17 20.04 -37.52
CA LEU A 3 44.93 21.47 -37.25
C LEU A 3 43.49 22.02 -37.38
N ALA A 4 43.06 23.04 -36.64
CA ALA A 4 43.48 23.72 -35.41
C ALA A 4 42.54 24.92 -35.22
N SER A 5 42.44 25.39 -33.98
CA SER A 5 42.20 26.80 -33.59
C SER A 5 40.76 27.32 -33.54
N VAL A 6 40.39 28.31 -32.72
CA VAL A 6 40.88 28.90 -31.44
C VAL A 6 39.68 29.74 -30.92
N ALA A 7 39.44 29.66 -29.61
CA ALA A 7 38.80 30.58 -28.66
C ALA A 7 38.35 32.00 -29.10
N ALA A 8 37.25 32.49 -28.50
CA ALA A 8 37.27 33.64 -27.56
C ALA A 8 35.96 33.80 -26.75
N LEU A 9 36.15 34.03 -25.43
CA LEU A 9 35.23 34.36 -24.35
C LEU A 9 34.41 35.67 -24.55
N VAL A 10 33.23 35.78 -23.92
CA VAL A 10 32.89 36.83 -22.90
C VAL A 10 31.83 36.29 -21.93
N ALA A 11 32.00 36.61 -20.64
CA ALA A 11 31.26 36.15 -19.46
C ALA A 11 29.89 36.81 -19.22
N VAL A 12 28.99 36.09 -18.55
CA VAL A 12 27.90 36.64 -17.72
C VAL A 12 27.79 35.80 -16.45
N GLN A 13 27.59 36.51 -15.33
CA GLN A 13 27.69 36.10 -13.94
C GLN A 13 26.74 34.96 -13.55
N CYS A 14 27.26 33.93 -12.86
CA CYS A 14 26.44 33.03 -12.05
C CYS A 14 26.07 33.72 -10.74
N LEU A 15 24.77 33.99 -10.57
CA LEU A 15 24.15 34.21 -9.26
C LEU A 15 24.20 32.89 -8.48
N VAL A 16 24.83 32.94 -7.32
CA VAL A 16 24.88 31.86 -6.34
C VAL A 16 23.57 31.85 -5.55
N PRO A 17 22.79 30.75 -5.48
CA PRO A 17 21.74 30.62 -4.49
C PRO A 17 22.35 30.36 -3.11
N SER A 18 22.15 31.35 -2.25
CA SER A 18 22.12 31.32 -0.78
C SER A 18 22.43 29.99 -0.09
N THR A 19 23.55 29.95 0.62
CA THR A 19 23.81 29.02 1.72
C THR A 19 22.74 29.18 2.79
N ALA A 20 21.92 28.14 3.00
CA ALA A 20 21.06 28.03 4.16
C ALA A 20 21.92 28.14 5.43
N SER A 21 21.70 29.20 6.20
CA SER A 21 22.34 29.38 7.49
C SER A 21 21.71 28.40 8.47
N ALA A 22 22.46 27.34 8.79
CA ALA A 22 22.15 26.46 9.90
C ALA A 22 22.00 27.29 11.18
N HIS A 23 20.82 27.23 11.79
CA HIS A 23 20.61 27.83 13.11
C HIS A 23 21.48 27.08 14.12
N PRO A 24 22.20 27.79 15.03
CA PRO A 24 23.06 27.13 16.00
C PRO A 24 22.24 26.28 16.96
N ALA A 25 22.64 25.02 17.11
CA ALA A 25 22.12 24.10 18.11
C ALA A 25 22.38 24.66 19.52
N ALA A 26 21.30 24.95 20.25
CA ALA A 26 21.38 25.21 21.68
C ALA A 26 21.68 23.90 22.41
N ASN A 27 22.79 23.90 23.15
CA ASN A 27 23.29 22.79 23.93
C ASN A 27 22.70 22.81 25.36
N THR A 28 22.63 21.62 25.98
CA THR A 28 22.37 21.33 27.41
C THR A 28 20.92 21.22 27.92
N ASN A 29 20.37 20.00 27.96
CA ASN A 29 20.09 19.28 29.22
C ASN A 29 19.61 17.84 28.92
N SER A 30 20.27 16.83 29.50
CA SER A 30 19.82 15.44 29.51
C SER A 30 18.64 15.31 30.49
N GLN A 31 17.46 15.78 30.08
CA GLN A 31 16.21 15.28 30.61
C GLN A 31 15.74 14.17 29.66
N THR A 32 15.39 13.01 30.22
CA THR A 32 14.56 12.02 29.54
C THR A 32 13.38 12.75 28.91
N ARG A 33 13.38 12.95 27.58
CA ARG A 33 12.24 13.59 26.90
C ARG A 33 11.07 12.63 27.05
N SER A 34 10.12 12.98 27.92
CA SER A 34 8.81 12.36 27.96
C SER A 34 8.14 12.56 26.59
N CYS A 35 7.53 11.51 26.04
CA CYS A 35 6.72 11.60 24.82
C CYS A 35 5.81 12.83 24.86
N SER A 36 5.93 13.70 23.86
CA SER A 36 5.23 15.00 23.81
C SER A 36 4.49 15.13 22.49
N LEU A 37 3.16 15.20 22.57
CA LEU A 37 2.24 15.32 21.43
C LEU A 37 1.29 16.50 21.68
N ASN A 38 0.74 17.08 20.61
CA ASN A 38 -0.19 18.20 20.70
C ASN A 38 -1.64 17.74 20.95
N ASN A 39 -2.52 18.74 21.11
CA ASN A 39 -3.98 18.58 21.18
C ASN A 39 -4.48 17.68 22.33
N GLY A 40 -3.66 17.47 23.36
CA GLY A 40 -4.00 16.61 24.50
C GLY A 40 -3.94 15.11 24.19
N ILE A 41 -3.42 14.76 23.01
CA ILE A 41 -3.19 13.37 22.61
C ILE A 41 -2.00 12.84 23.42
N GLN A 42 -2.14 11.61 23.92
CA GLN A 42 -1.12 10.88 24.65
C GLN A 42 -0.80 9.54 23.98
N HIS A 43 -1.78 8.99 23.24
CA HIS A 43 -1.67 7.71 22.56
C HIS A 43 -2.12 7.82 21.10
N VAL A 44 -1.54 6.99 20.25
CA VAL A 44 -1.98 6.78 18.87
C VAL A 44 -2.17 5.29 18.65
N ILE A 45 -3.35 4.92 18.17
CA ILE A 45 -3.70 3.55 17.80
C ILE A 45 -4.17 3.60 16.35
N SER A 46 -3.35 3.09 15.43
CA SER A 46 -3.68 3.02 14.00
C SER A 46 -3.83 1.57 13.60
N ILE A 47 -5.02 1.19 13.15
CA ILE A 47 -5.34 -0.17 12.74
C ILE A 47 -5.70 -0.15 11.26
N THR A 48 -4.95 -0.90 10.47
CA THR A 48 -5.27 -1.19 9.08
C THR A 48 -5.81 -2.60 8.99
N PHE A 49 -6.94 -2.78 8.35
CA PHE A 49 -7.46 -4.09 8.01
C PHE A 49 -7.00 -4.48 6.62
N ASP A 50 -6.76 -5.77 6.43
CA ASP A 50 -6.81 -6.37 5.11
C ASP A 50 -8.25 -6.35 4.63
N ASN A 51 -8.48 -5.63 3.53
CA ASN A 51 -9.67 -5.75 2.72
C ASN A 51 -11.02 -5.82 3.49
N THR A 52 -11.22 -4.93 4.47
CA THR A 52 -12.46 -4.87 5.24
C THR A 52 -13.43 -3.84 4.65
N HIS A 53 -14.65 -4.25 4.35
CA HIS A 53 -15.58 -3.44 3.59
C HIS A 53 -16.55 -2.62 4.47
N LEU A 54 -16.65 -1.31 4.21
CA LEU A 54 -17.73 -0.48 4.75
C LEU A 54 -19.01 -0.59 3.92
N THR A 55 -18.87 -0.76 2.61
CA THR A 55 -19.99 -0.92 1.66
C THR A 55 -20.39 -2.38 1.53
N ARG A 56 -21.63 -2.64 1.10
CA ARG A 56 -22.16 -4.00 0.95
C ARG A 56 -21.81 -4.56 -0.43
N ASP A 57 -21.21 -5.74 -0.48
CA ASP A 57 -20.86 -6.43 -1.75
C ASP A 57 -22.08 -6.97 -2.49
N ARG A 58 -23.10 -7.35 -1.73
CA ARG A 58 -24.35 -7.89 -2.25
C ARG A 58 -25.54 -7.26 -1.55
N GLY A 59 -26.54 -6.89 -2.33
CA GLY A 59 -27.80 -6.38 -1.80
C GLY A 59 -28.46 -7.36 -0.84
N GLY A 60 -28.82 -6.90 0.36
CA GLY A 60 -29.45 -7.72 1.39
C GLY A 60 -28.49 -8.41 2.37
N VAL A 61 -27.19 -8.42 2.09
CA VAL A 61 -26.14 -8.83 3.03
C VAL A 61 -25.60 -7.57 3.72
N ALA A 62 -25.24 -7.67 5.00
CA ALA A 62 -24.59 -6.58 5.72
C ALA A 62 -23.11 -6.50 5.34
N SER A 63 -22.52 -5.30 5.30
CA SER A 63 -21.06 -5.17 5.10
C SER A 63 -20.26 -5.66 6.31
N ASP A 64 -18.94 -5.75 6.19
CA ASP A 64 -18.08 -6.16 7.29
C ASP A 64 -18.27 -5.27 8.51
N LEU A 65 -18.21 -3.95 8.32
CA LEU A 65 -18.38 -3.01 9.43
C LEU A 65 -19.80 -2.98 9.99
N GLU A 66 -20.84 -3.25 9.19
CA GLU A 66 -22.20 -3.41 9.72
C GLU A 66 -22.34 -4.65 10.61
N GLN A 67 -21.49 -5.66 10.41
CA GLN A 67 -21.40 -6.87 11.23
C GLN A 67 -20.43 -6.73 12.42
N MET A 68 -19.69 -5.62 12.48
CA MET A 68 -18.82 -5.23 13.60
C MET A 68 -19.33 -3.96 14.34
N PRO A 69 -20.53 -3.99 14.94
CA PRO A 69 -21.16 -2.82 15.56
C PRO A 69 -20.34 -2.18 16.70
N ASN A 70 -19.52 -2.90 17.46
CA ASN A 70 -18.65 -2.30 18.48
C ASN A 70 -17.67 -1.30 17.86
N LEU A 71 -17.05 -1.67 16.74
CA LEU A 71 -16.14 -0.80 16.01
C LEU A 71 -16.91 0.31 15.27
N LEU A 72 -17.93 -0.04 14.47
CA LEU A 72 -18.65 0.94 13.66
C LEU A 72 -19.34 2.00 14.54
N ASN A 73 -19.99 1.60 15.63
CA ASN A 73 -20.62 2.55 16.55
C ASN A 73 -19.56 3.37 17.29
N PHE A 74 -18.44 2.77 17.71
CA PHE A 74 -17.35 3.53 18.31
C PHE A 74 -16.85 4.64 17.38
N MET A 75 -16.66 4.37 16.09
CA MET A 75 -16.21 5.40 15.15
C MET A 75 -17.29 6.45 14.88
N THR A 76 -18.52 6.01 14.59
CA THR A 76 -19.62 6.91 14.19
C THR A 76 -20.14 7.77 15.34
N ASP A 77 -20.15 7.28 16.58
CA ASP A 77 -20.62 8.05 17.74
C ASP A 77 -19.58 9.05 18.26
N ASN A 78 -18.30 8.87 17.91
CA ASN A 78 -17.20 9.58 18.57
C ASN A 78 -16.29 10.37 17.63
N GLY A 79 -16.46 10.27 16.32
CA GLY A 79 -15.55 10.87 15.36
C GLY A 79 -16.12 10.97 13.95
N THR A 80 -15.26 10.80 12.96
CA THR A 80 -15.61 10.90 11.55
C THR A 80 -15.31 9.57 10.87
N VAL A 81 -16.28 9.03 10.13
CA VAL A 81 -16.11 7.89 9.23
C VAL A 81 -16.37 8.37 7.81
N SER A 82 -15.31 8.52 7.02
CA SER A 82 -15.42 8.81 5.60
C SER A 82 -15.61 7.51 4.83
N ASP A 83 -16.65 7.43 4.00
CA ASP A 83 -16.79 6.37 3.00
C ASP A 83 -16.32 6.83 1.61
N ASN A 84 -15.65 7.97 1.51
CA ASN A 84 -15.11 8.53 0.28
C ASN A 84 -13.58 8.68 0.41
N ASN A 85 -12.95 7.57 0.79
CA ASN A 85 -11.52 7.43 0.86
C ASN A 85 -11.09 6.41 -0.18
N HIS A 86 -9.92 6.59 -0.79
CA HIS A 86 -9.43 5.70 -1.85
C HIS A 86 -8.02 5.18 -1.56
N THR A 87 -7.69 4.02 -2.12
CA THR A 87 -6.35 3.44 -2.07
C THR A 87 -5.48 3.91 -3.26
N ILE A 88 -4.35 3.25 -3.48
CA ILE A 88 -3.40 3.51 -4.56
C ILE A 88 -3.60 2.56 -5.74
N LEU A 89 -2.88 2.79 -6.85
CA LEU A 89 -2.84 1.86 -7.97
C LEU A 89 -1.41 1.32 -8.13
N ILE A 90 -1.18 0.01 -8.30
CA ILE A 90 -2.12 -1.12 -8.26
C ILE A 90 -2.57 -1.37 -6.80
N SER A 91 -3.86 -1.60 -6.56
CA SER A 91 -4.43 -1.71 -5.20
C SER A 91 -4.06 -3.03 -4.52
N HIS A 92 -3.00 -3.06 -3.70
CA HIS A 92 -2.71 -4.19 -2.82
C HIS A 92 -2.11 -3.76 -1.47
N THR A 93 -2.13 -4.73 -0.54
CA THR A 93 -1.88 -4.65 0.89
C THR A 93 -0.65 -3.81 1.20
N ALA A 94 0.50 -4.17 0.60
CA ALA A 94 1.75 -3.47 0.82
C ALA A 94 1.66 -2.01 0.36
N GLY A 95 1.12 -1.74 -0.82
CA GLY A 95 1.02 -0.38 -1.36
C GLY A 95 0.07 0.50 -0.55
N GLY A 96 -1.11 -0.03 -0.19
CA GLY A 96 -2.11 0.66 0.64
C GLY A 96 -1.59 1.02 2.03
N ILE A 97 -0.98 0.04 2.72
CA ILE A 97 -0.34 0.25 4.04
C ILE A 97 0.81 1.26 3.91
N LEU A 98 1.75 1.06 2.98
CA LEU A 98 2.93 1.91 2.87
C LEU A 98 2.59 3.36 2.49
N THR A 99 1.55 3.56 1.67
CA THR A 99 1.04 4.90 1.36
C THR A 99 0.44 5.55 2.59
N SER A 100 -0.37 4.83 3.38
CA SER A 100 -0.90 5.31 4.65
C SER A 100 0.20 5.63 5.67
N LEU A 101 1.26 4.82 5.70
CA LEU A 101 2.40 4.99 6.60
C LEU A 101 3.32 6.13 6.19
N THR A 102 3.47 6.45 4.91
CA THR A 102 4.44 7.45 4.41
C THR A 102 3.79 8.73 3.92
N GLY A 103 2.50 8.72 3.63
CA GLY A 103 1.85 9.83 2.94
C GLY A 103 2.44 10.11 1.56
N LEU A 104 3.10 9.12 0.94
CA LEU A 104 3.70 9.20 -0.40
C LEU A 104 2.96 8.25 -1.33
N TYR A 105 2.90 8.59 -2.61
CA TYR A 105 2.42 7.66 -3.64
C TYR A 105 3.47 6.60 -4.01
N PRO A 106 3.06 5.49 -4.67
CA PRO A 106 3.90 4.35 -5.00
C PRO A 106 5.23 4.65 -5.71
N ASP A 107 5.23 5.59 -6.64
CA ASP A 107 6.42 6.07 -7.34
C ASP A 107 7.46 6.73 -6.41
N ARG A 108 7.00 7.37 -5.34
CA ARG A 108 7.83 8.12 -4.39
C ARG A 108 8.30 7.30 -3.18
N HIS A 109 7.57 6.24 -2.79
CA HIS A 109 8.04 5.30 -1.77
C HIS A 109 8.70 4.03 -2.33
N GLY A 110 8.52 3.74 -3.62
CA GLY A 110 9.30 2.76 -4.37
C GLY A 110 8.60 1.44 -4.73
N LEU A 111 7.33 1.26 -4.39
CA LEU A 111 6.60 -0.01 -4.55
C LEU A 111 5.39 0.20 -5.46
N THR A 112 5.56 0.06 -6.77
CA THR A 112 4.60 0.49 -7.81
C THR A 112 3.70 -0.59 -8.41
N VAL A 113 3.96 -1.86 -8.12
CA VAL A 113 3.16 -3.02 -8.59
C VAL A 113 2.43 -3.72 -7.44
N THR A 114 2.98 -3.61 -6.23
CA THR A 114 2.40 -3.93 -4.90
C THR A 114 2.11 -5.42 -4.61
N ASN A 115 2.28 -5.81 -3.32
CA ASN A 115 2.59 -7.15 -2.77
C ASN A 115 3.83 -7.85 -3.35
N GLY A 116 4.01 -7.85 -4.66
CA GLY A 116 5.20 -8.31 -5.36
C GLY A 116 5.48 -7.46 -6.61
N TYR A 117 6.67 -7.61 -7.19
CA TYR A 117 7.02 -6.90 -8.41
C TYR A 117 8.10 -7.62 -9.21
N GLY A 118 8.06 -7.46 -10.52
CA GLY A 118 9.13 -7.85 -11.42
C GLY A 118 10.19 -6.75 -11.56
N TYR A 119 11.38 -7.15 -11.99
CA TYR A 119 12.42 -6.21 -12.38
C TYR A 119 13.37 -6.83 -13.41
N PHE A 120 13.94 -5.99 -14.27
CA PHE A 120 14.92 -6.40 -15.27
C PHE A 120 16.31 -6.59 -14.64
N LYS A 121 16.84 -7.81 -14.75
CA LYS A 121 18.23 -8.10 -14.40
C LYS A 121 19.19 -7.47 -15.42
N PRO A 122 20.49 -7.32 -15.07
CA PRO A 122 21.50 -6.81 -16.00
C PRO A 122 21.63 -7.61 -17.32
N ASP A 123 21.26 -8.89 -17.32
CA ASP A 123 21.27 -9.75 -18.52
C ASP A 123 20.04 -9.56 -19.45
N GLY A 124 19.07 -8.75 -19.03
CA GLY A 124 17.84 -8.45 -19.75
C GLY A 124 16.68 -9.43 -19.51
N SER A 125 16.86 -10.45 -18.67
CA SER A 125 15.76 -11.31 -18.22
C SER A 125 15.13 -10.81 -16.91
N THR A 126 13.92 -11.26 -16.61
CA THR A 126 13.15 -10.78 -15.46
C THR A 126 13.50 -11.58 -14.20
N ALA A 127 13.45 -10.92 -13.05
CA ALA A 127 13.39 -11.54 -11.73
C ALA A 127 12.23 -10.91 -10.94
N PHE A 128 11.82 -11.56 -9.86
CA PHE A 128 10.73 -11.10 -9.01
C PHE A 128 11.21 -10.90 -7.57
N SER A 129 10.58 -9.95 -6.90
CA SER A 129 10.77 -9.67 -5.49
C SER A 129 9.44 -9.46 -4.80
N THR A 130 9.43 -9.63 -3.48
CA THR A 130 8.29 -9.28 -2.62
C THR A 130 8.41 -7.83 -2.16
N ALA A 131 7.29 -7.16 -1.91
CA ALA A 131 7.27 -5.88 -1.24
C ALA A 131 7.53 -6.03 0.29
N PHE A 132 7.21 -7.20 0.86
CA PHE A 132 7.27 -7.47 2.30
C PHE A 132 8.69 -7.82 2.77
N LYS A 133 9.39 -6.82 3.29
CA LYS A 133 10.78 -6.88 3.80
C LYS A 133 10.97 -5.79 4.84
N TYR A 134 11.97 -5.94 5.71
CA TYR A 134 12.28 -4.85 6.65
C TYR A 134 12.62 -3.53 5.91
N TRP A 135 12.26 -2.38 6.50
CA TRP A 135 12.30 -1.05 5.87
C TRP A 135 13.60 -0.71 5.12
N THR A 136 14.74 -1.21 5.63
CA THR A 136 16.08 -0.89 5.11
C THR A 136 16.70 -2.01 4.28
N ASP A 137 15.90 -3.01 3.90
CA ASP A 137 16.33 -4.11 3.06
C ASP A 137 16.43 -3.70 1.60
N LEU A 138 17.27 -4.44 0.88
CA LEU A 138 17.50 -4.26 -0.55
C LEU A 138 16.61 -5.21 -1.35
N VAL A 139 16.48 -4.96 -2.66
CA VAL A 139 15.79 -5.91 -3.56
C VAL A 139 16.51 -7.24 -3.66
N ASP A 140 17.83 -7.19 -3.56
CA ASP A 140 18.74 -8.32 -3.70
C ASP A 140 18.72 -9.36 -2.55
N ASP A 141 17.86 -9.20 -1.55
CA ASP A 141 17.61 -10.20 -0.49
C ASP A 141 17.18 -11.58 -1.05
N VAL A 142 16.62 -11.62 -2.27
CA VAL A 142 16.19 -12.84 -2.96
C VAL A 142 17.32 -13.58 -3.69
N THR A 143 18.51 -12.98 -3.83
CA THR A 143 19.63 -13.61 -4.55
C THR A 143 20.77 -14.00 -3.61
N PRO A 144 21.36 -15.21 -3.78
CA PRO A 144 22.50 -15.63 -2.95
C PRO A 144 23.73 -14.72 -3.08
N THR A 145 23.87 -14.01 -4.20
CA THR A 145 25.02 -13.16 -4.51
C THR A 145 24.79 -11.68 -4.24
N GLY A 146 23.53 -11.25 -4.08
CA GLY A 146 23.14 -9.85 -3.93
C GLY A 146 23.60 -8.95 -5.09
N ALA A 147 23.33 -9.35 -6.33
CA ALA A 147 23.94 -8.73 -7.51
C ALA A 147 22.97 -8.32 -8.64
N ASN A 148 21.66 -8.50 -8.49
CA ASN A 148 20.72 -8.17 -9.56
C ASN A 148 20.22 -6.73 -9.41
N ASP A 149 19.63 -6.38 -8.27
CA ASP A 149 19.19 -5.03 -7.91
C ASP A 149 19.72 -4.62 -6.51
N PRO A 150 20.78 -3.78 -6.47
CA PRO A 150 21.41 -3.37 -5.21
C PRO A 150 20.69 -2.20 -4.53
N LEU A 151 19.60 -1.66 -5.11
CA LEU A 151 18.88 -0.54 -4.53
C LEU A 151 17.95 -0.99 -3.40
N PRO A 152 17.58 -0.07 -2.49
CA PRO A 152 16.59 -0.35 -1.44
C PRO A 152 15.27 -0.88 -2.01
N ASN A 153 14.56 -1.70 -1.23
CA ASN A 153 13.19 -2.09 -1.55
C ASN A 153 12.29 -0.84 -1.57
N MET A 154 12.31 -0.08 -0.48
CA MET A 154 11.67 1.23 -0.33
C MET A 154 12.51 2.34 -0.99
N VAL A 155 12.74 2.28 -2.32
CA VAL A 155 13.58 3.25 -3.02
C VAL A 155 12.84 4.56 -3.26
N THR A 156 13.48 5.69 -2.93
CA THR A 156 12.98 7.02 -3.27
C THR A 156 13.96 7.76 -4.18
N THR A 157 13.65 9.03 -4.50
CA THR A 157 14.49 9.90 -5.33
C THR A 157 15.92 9.94 -4.80
N GLY A 158 16.89 9.73 -5.69
CA GLY A 158 18.32 9.66 -5.35
C GLY A 158 18.83 8.25 -5.05
N GLY A 159 17.98 7.22 -5.16
CA GLY A 159 18.39 5.82 -5.02
C GLY A 159 18.67 5.40 -3.57
N VAL A 160 18.06 6.10 -2.61
CA VAL A 160 18.20 5.85 -1.16
C VAL A 160 16.88 5.33 -0.59
N THR A 161 16.92 4.81 0.64
CA THR A 161 15.74 4.33 1.36
C THR A 161 14.84 5.51 1.73
N THR A 162 13.54 5.37 1.47
CA THR A 162 12.48 6.27 1.93
C THR A 162 12.58 6.49 3.45
N PRO A 163 12.49 7.72 3.96
CA PRO A 163 12.56 7.97 5.40
C PRO A 163 11.50 7.19 6.18
N ALA A 164 11.88 6.66 7.34
CA ALA A 164 11.07 5.66 8.03
C ALA A 164 9.88 6.26 8.81
N PRO A 165 8.72 5.59 8.84
CA PRO A 165 7.47 6.19 9.30
C PRO A 165 7.44 6.42 10.82
N TRP A 166 8.24 5.66 11.59
CA TRP A 166 8.33 5.79 13.05
C TRP A 166 9.18 6.98 13.52
N VAL A 167 10.01 7.56 12.63
CA VAL A 167 11.02 8.56 13.00
C VAL A 167 10.46 9.84 13.61
N PRO A 168 9.36 10.45 13.11
CA PRO A 168 8.78 11.62 13.75
C PRO A 168 8.37 11.36 15.21
N TYR A 169 7.91 10.15 15.52
CA TYR A 169 7.47 9.75 16.86
C TYR A 169 8.65 9.50 17.80
N THR A 170 9.64 8.71 17.36
CA THR A 170 10.81 8.39 18.21
C THR A 170 11.67 9.62 18.50
N ARG A 171 11.76 10.56 17.55
CA ARG A 171 12.39 11.88 17.78
C ARG A 171 11.61 12.76 18.76
N ALA A 172 10.29 12.60 18.84
CA ALA A 172 9.42 13.27 19.80
C ALA A 172 9.43 12.64 21.21
N GLY A 173 10.21 11.57 21.42
CA GLY A 173 10.30 10.89 22.71
C GLY A 173 9.30 9.75 22.90
N CYS A 174 8.62 9.32 21.83
CA CYS A 174 7.58 8.29 21.89
C CYS A 174 8.09 6.97 21.29
N ASP A 175 7.99 5.88 22.05
CA ASP A 175 8.22 4.53 21.50
C ASP A 175 7.09 4.19 20.51
N TYR A 176 7.46 3.50 19.42
CA TYR A 176 6.57 3.09 18.34
C TYR A 176 6.53 1.56 18.25
N GLY A 177 5.35 0.97 18.38
CA GLY A 177 5.09 -0.46 18.22
C GLY A 177 4.47 -0.78 16.86
N GLY A 178 4.99 -1.80 16.18
CA GLY A 178 4.43 -2.38 14.97
C GLY A 178 3.94 -3.80 15.23
N VAL A 179 2.71 -4.08 14.83
CA VAL A 179 2.04 -5.40 14.97
C VAL A 179 1.57 -5.83 13.59
N SER A 180 2.36 -6.67 12.92
CA SER A 180 2.15 -7.16 11.56
C SER A 180 2.02 -6.07 10.50
N THR A 181 2.46 -4.87 10.81
CA THR A 181 2.40 -3.73 9.90
C THR A 181 3.56 -3.80 8.89
N ALA A 182 3.24 -3.69 7.60
CA ALA A 182 4.19 -3.86 6.49
C ALA A 182 5.47 -3.04 6.68
N ASN A 183 6.61 -3.68 6.43
CA ASN A 183 7.97 -3.18 6.42
C ASN A 183 8.50 -2.50 7.71
N VAL A 184 7.68 -2.24 8.73
CA VAL A 184 8.14 -1.74 10.04
C VAL A 184 8.49 -2.88 11.00
N VAL A 185 8.04 -4.09 10.70
CA VAL A 185 8.44 -5.32 11.39
C VAL A 185 9.41 -6.11 10.49
N LEU A 186 10.07 -7.13 11.03
CA LEU A 186 10.68 -8.14 10.16
C LEU A 186 9.54 -8.95 9.52
N GLU A 187 9.66 -9.25 8.24
CA GLU A 187 8.63 -9.88 7.41
C GLU A 187 9.07 -11.24 6.86
N ASN A 188 10.36 -11.57 6.98
CA ASN A 188 10.88 -12.85 6.57
C ASN A 188 12.06 -13.32 7.44
N THR A 189 12.36 -14.62 7.37
CA THR A 189 13.47 -15.24 8.10
C THR A 189 14.73 -15.40 7.23
N LYS A 190 14.88 -14.62 6.16
CA LYS A 190 15.97 -14.83 5.20
C LYS A 190 17.32 -14.49 5.83
N THR A 191 18.29 -15.35 5.56
CA THR A 191 19.68 -15.26 6.03
C THR A 191 20.67 -14.98 4.88
N THR A 192 20.15 -14.56 3.73
CA THR A 192 20.94 -14.03 2.60
C THR A 192 21.62 -12.72 3.01
N PRO A 193 22.62 -12.23 2.24
CA PRO A 193 23.36 -11.02 2.61
C PRO A 193 22.50 -9.77 2.87
N ALA A 194 21.33 -9.70 2.23
CA ALA A 194 20.41 -8.58 2.34
C ALA A 194 19.05 -8.94 2.96
N GLY A 195 18.90 -10.13 3.56
CA GLY A 195 17.66 -10.51 4.23
C GLY A 195 17.55 -9.98 5.66
N ASP A 196 16.32 -9.79 6.13
CA ASP A 196 15.92 -9.26 7.44
C ASP A 196 16.82 -9.73 8.60
N MET A 197 17.04 -11.04 8.73
CA MET A 197 17.80 -11.60 9.85
C MET A 197 19.27 -11.18 9.81
N THR A 198 19.84 -11.12 8.61
CA THR A 198 21.21 -10.61 8.40
C THR A 198 21.27 -9.12 8.67
N LYS A 199 20.25 -8.36 8.24
CA LYS A 199 20.21 -6.91 8.36
C LYS A 199 20.14 -6.44 9.81
N VAL A 200 19.26 -7.04 10.61
CA VAL A 200 18.98 -6.58 11.98
C VAL A 200 19.86 -7.26 13.01
N PHE A 201 20.13 -8.57 12.88
CA PHE A 201 20.89 -9.31 13.89
C PHE A 201 22.36 -9.57 13.52
N GLY A 202 22.67 -9.57 12.22
CA GLY A 202 24.01 -9.83 11.70
C GLY A 202 24.31 -11.32 11.51
N THR A 203 25.13 -11.62 10.50
CA THR A 203 25.53 -13.00 10.18
C THR A 203 26.18 -13.70 11.38
N GLY A 204 25.70 -14.90 11.68
CA GLY A 204 26.25 -15.74 12.74
C GLY A 204 25.76 -15.40 14.16
N SER A 205 24.84 -14.45 14.31
CA SER A 205 24.13 -14.22 15.57
C SER A 205 23.30 -15.45 15.97
N THR A 206 22.81 -15.49 17.21
CA THR A 206 21.93 -16.57 17.68
C THR A 206 20.64 -16.61 16.88
N GLU A 207 20.03 -15.46 16.65
CA GLU A 207 18.80 -15.26 15.88
C GLU A 207 18.99 -15.70 14.42
N TRP A 208 20.09 -15.30 13.79
CA TRP A 208 20.45 -15.69 12.43
C TRP A 208 20.66 -17.20 12.30
N ASN A 209 21.34 -17.83 13.27
CA ASN A 209 21.57 -19.27 13.27
C ASN A 209 20.26 -20.05 13.49
N GLU A 210 19.35 -19.55 14.33
CA GLU A 210 18.01 -20.12 14.51
C GLU A 210 17.22 -20.07 13.20
N ALA A 211 17.16 -18.92 12.53
CA ALA A 211 16.51 -18.79 11.23
C ALA A 211 17.08 -19.75 10.17
N LYS A 212 18.39 -20.01 10.20
CA LYS A 212 19.02 -20.98 9.29
C LYS A 212 18.69 -22.43 9.63
N MET A 213 18.58 -22.77 10.91
CA MET A 213 18.36 -24.15 11.37
C MET A 213 16.87 -24.53 11.43
N ASN A 214 16.02 -23.60 11.82
CA ASN A 214 14.59 -23.77 12.00
C ASN A 214 13.83 -22.49 11.59
N PRO A 215 13.65 -22.26 10.28
CA PRO A 215 12.91 -21.11 9.77
C PRO A 215 11.50 -20.98 10.33
N ALA A 216 10.80 -22.10 10.57
CA ALA A 216 9.44 -22.08 11.11
C ALA A 216 9.38 -21.50 12.53
N LEU A 217 10.32 -21.88 13.41
CA LEU A 217 10.39 -21.27 14.75
C LEU A 217 10.85 -19.80 14.66
N ALA A 218 11.80 -19.50 13.78
CA ALA A 218 12.28 -18.12 13.60
C ALA A 218 11.18 -17.18 13.08
N GLN A 219 10.22 -17.69 12.31
CA GLN A 219 9.01 -16.94 11.93
C GLN A 219 8.27 -16.50 13.19
N THR A 220 7.96 -17.44 14.08
CA THR A 220 7.25 -17.19 15.34
C THR A 220 8.02 -16.25 16.27
N ASP A 221 9.34 -16.42 16.31
CA ASP A 221 10.20 -15.72 17.26
C ASP A 221 10.58 -14.30 16.82
N PHE A 222 10.80 -14.05 15.52
CA PHE A 222 11.43 -12.82 15.01
C PHE A 222 10.60 -11.98 14.05
N VAL A 223 9.58 -12.55 13.41
CA VAL A 223 8.78 -11.87 12.39
C VAL A 223 7.54 -11.23 13.02
N GLY A 224 6.98 -10.21 12.37
CA GLY A 224 5.63 -9.74 12.63
C GLY A 224 5.47 -8.78 13.82
N ILE A 225 6.41 -8.69 14.77
CA ILE A 225 6.27 -7.81 15.94
C ILE A 225 7.54 -6.99 16.15
N ALA A 226 7.44 -5.68 16.30
CA ALA A 226 8.58 -4.82 16.60
C ALA A 226 8.24 -3.63 17.49
N ILE A 227 9.23 -3.10 18.20
CA ILE A 227 9.18 -1.80 18.89
C ILE A 227 10.42 -1.00 18.49
N HIS A 228 10.21 0.19 17.91
CA HIS A 228 11.24 1.20 17.66
C HIS A 228 11.21 2.22 18.79
N CYS A 229 12.27 2.28 19.59
CA CYS A 229 12.31 3.08 20.79
C CYS A 229 12.83 4.51 20.54
N ALA A 230 12.28 5.44 21.30
CA ALA A 230 12.70 6.82 21.35
C ALA A 230 14.17 6.99 21.74
N GLN A 231 14.74 8.14 21.39
CA GLN A 231 16.12 8.46 21.75
C GLN A 231 16.28 8.48 23.28
N GLY A 232 17.26 7.73 23.79
CA GLY A 232 17.41 7.49 25.22
C GLY A 232 16.81 6.17 25.69
N GLY A 233 16.19 5.41 24.79
CA GLY A 233 16.08 3.94 24.84
C GLY A 233 14.80 3.35 25.43
N GLY A 234 13.84 4.16 25.90
CA GLY A 234 12.46 3.73 26.18
C GLY A 234 12.33 2.36 26.86
N ILE A 235 11.37 1.55 26.40
CA ILE A 235 11.20 0.15 26.82
C ILE A 235 12.36 -0.75 26.39
N CYS A 236 13.11 -0.37 25.36
CA CYS A 236 14.28 -1.11 24.89
C CYS A 236 15.43 -1.13 25.92
N ASN A 237 15.54 -0.13 26.81
CA ASN A 237 16.61 -0.05 27.82
C ASN A 237 16.59 -1.20 28.82
N SER A 238 15.41 -1.77 29.07
CA SER A 238 15.26 -2.92 29.96
C SER A 238 15.67 -4.24 29.33
N SER A 239 15.96 -4.28 28.03
CA SER A 239 16.26 -5.51 27.30
C SER A 239 17.73 -5.59 26.89
N ALA A 240 18.41 -6.66 27.30
CA ALA A 240 19.75 -6.99 26.81
C ALA A 240 19.76 -7.38 25.32
N ASN A 241 18.60 -7.64 24.72
CA ASN A 241 18.46 -8.03 23.32
C ASN A 241 18.09 -6.85 22.40
N ALA A 242 17.99 -5.62 22.93
CA ALA A 242 17.76 -4.44 22.12
C ALA A 242 18.90 -4.25 21.09
N LYS A 243 18.54 -4.06 19.83
CA LYS A 243 19.48 -3.85 18.71
C LYS A 243 19.52 -2.37 18.34
N ASP A 244 20.58 -1.95 17.67
CA ASP A 244 20.60 -0.62 17.05
C ASP A 244 19.51 -0.58 15.97
N ASP A 245 18.64 0.43 16.03
CA ASP A 245 17.66 0.69 14.98
C ASP A 245 18.31 1.57 13.91
N LEU A 246 18.81 0.93 12.85
CA LEU A 246 19.71 1.54 11.89
C LEU A 246 18.98 2.12 10.68
N LEU A 247 18.94 3.45 10.59
CA LEU A 247 18.48 4.18 9.40
C LEU A 247 19.62 5.06 8.85
N PRO A 248 20.60 4.48 8.12
CA PRO A 248 21.82 5.19 7.72
C PRO A 248 21.58 6.37 6.76
N GLN A 249 20.46 6.34 6.04
CA GLN A 249 20.08 7.35 5.03
C GLN A 249 18.99 8.31 5.54
N GLU A 250 18.57 8.19 6.80
CA GLU A 250 17.54 9.05 7.38
C GLU A 250 18.01 10.51 7.42
N PRO A 251 17.25 11.45 6.83
CA PRO A 251 17.57 12.87 6.87
C PRO A 251 17.75 13.38 8.30
N GLY A 252 18.85 14.09 8.57
CA GLY A 252 19.20 14.57 9.90
C GLY A 252 19.83 13.52 10.83
N GLY A 253 20.02 12.28 10.35
CA GLY A 253 20.65 11.19 11.08
C GLY A 253 19.71 10.48 12.08
N TYR A 254 20.06 9.24 12.41
CA TYR A 254 19.27 8.37 13.30
C TYR A 254 20.15 7.46 14.17
N THR A 255 21.25 7.99 14.69
CA THR A 255 22.19 7.24 15.53
C THR A 255 21.75 7.22 17.00
N GLY A 256 21.92 6.08 17.67
CA GLY A 256 21.64 5.92 19.11
C GLY A 256 20.19 5.57 19.43
N PHE A 257 19.37 5.28 18.43
CA PHE A 257 18.05 4.69 18.57
C PHE A 257 18.17 3.18 18.66
N LYS A 258 17.21 2.55 19.36
CA LYS A 258 17.19 1.12 19.62
C LYS A 258 15.87 0.52 19.16
N GLY A 259 15.88 -0.77 18.86
CA GLY A 259 14.68 -1.53 18.56
C GLY A 259 14.66 -2.90 19.23
N LEU A 260 13.44 -3.41 19.45
CA LEU A 260 13.17 -4.81 19.76
C LEU A 260 12.43 -5.42 18.59
N PHE A 261 12.89 -6.58 18.14
CA PHE A 261 12.38 -7.25 16.95
C PHE A 261 12.02 -8.69 17.30
N GLY A 262 10.81 -9.10 16.94
CA GLY A 262 10.28 -10.42 17.23
C GLY A 262 9.54 -10.53 18.56
N ALA A 263 8.49 -11.35 18.56
CA ALA A 263 7.76 -11.69 19.76
C ALA A 263 8.68 -12.28 20.86
N LYS A 264 9.75 -13.00 20.49
CA LYS A 264 10.76 -13.53 21.42
C LYS A 264 11.37 -12.47 22.33
N TYR A 265 11.53 -11.24 21.82
CA TYR A 265 12.13 -10.12 22.57
C TYR A 265 11.14 -9.05 22.97
N VAL A 266 10.05 -8.88 22.21
CA VAL A 266 8.99 -7.93 22.53
C VAL A 266 8.10 -8.44 23.66
N ASN A 267 7.67 -9.72 23.64
CA ASN A 267 6.74 -10.24 24.65
C ASN A 267 7.27 -10.06 26.08
N PRO A 268 8.52 -10.44 26.42
CA PRO A 268 9.04 -10.25 27.76
C PRO A 268 9.13 -8.79 28.19
N ALA A 269 9.36 -7.86 27.23
CA ALA A 269 9.42 -6.44 27.52
C ALA A 269 8.05 -5.85 27.89
N ILE A 270 6.98 -6.29 27.21
CA ILE A 270 5.63 -5.74 27.41
C ILE A 270 4.76 -6.51 28.40
N THR A 271 5.19 -7.70 28.85
CA THR A 271 4.42 -8.58 29.75
C THR A 271 5.10 -8.84 31.10
N ASN A 272 6.01 -7.96 31.54
CA ASN A 272 6.76 -8.13 32.78
C ASN A 272 7.54 -9.46 32.83
N ASN A 273 8.31 -9.74 31.79
CA ASN A 273 9.15 -10.93 31.58
C ASN A 273 8.41 -12.25 31.32
N GLN A 274 7.11 -12.22 30.99
CA GLN A 274 6.46 -13.42 30.46
C GLN A 274 6.79 -13.61 28.97
N PRO A 275 6.92 -14.85 28.48
CA PRO A 275 7.29 -15.09 27.08
C PRO A 275 6.12 -14.91 26.11
N VAL A 276 4.89 -14.71 26.60
CA VAL A 276 3.66 -14.83 25.81
C VAL A 276 2.67 -13.72 26.13
N VAL A 277 2.05 -13.18 25.08
CA VAL A 277 0.90 -12.29 25.17
C VAL A 277 -0.38 -13.12 25.11
N LYS A 278 -1.39 -12.74 25.90
CA LYS A 278 -2.73 -13.35 25.84
C LYS A 278 -3.59 -12.61 24.82
N ASP A 279 -4.30 -13.35 23.98
CA ASP A 279 -5.27 -12.77 23.04
C ASP A 279 -6.46 -12.11 23.77
N MET A 280 -7.35 -11.43 23.03
CA MET A 280 -8.50 -10.75 23.63
C MET A 280 -9.51 -11.70 24.31
N SER A 281 -9.39 -13.01 24.11
CA SER A 281 -10.18 -14.04 24.81
C SER A 281 -9.47 -14.63 26.04
N GLY A 282 -8.20 -14.25 26.28
CA GLY A 282 -7.37 -14.72 27.37
C GLY A 282 -6.55 -15.99 27.07
N ALA A 283 -6.54 -16.46 25.82
CA ALA A 283 -5.72 -17.59 25.38
C ALA A 283 -4.28 -17.17 25.07
N ASP A 284 -3.31 -18.07 25.20
CA ASP A 284 -1.94 -17.80 24.75
C ASP A 284 -1.91 -17.60 23.22
N ILE A 285 -1.25 -16.54 22.76
CA ILE A 285 -0.97 -16.38 21.34
C ILE A 285 0.22 -17.28 20.98
N THR A 286 -0.02 -18.23 20.08
CA THR A 286 0.96 -19.20 19.62
C THR A 286 0.87 -19.41 18.11
N ASP A 287 1.96 -19.86 17.50
CA ASP A 287 1.93 -20.41 16.15
C ASP A 287 1.12 -21.73 16.07
N PRO A 288 0.88 -22.27 14.86
CA PRO A 288 0.18 -23.55 14.69
C PRO A 288 0.87 -24.77 15.32
N ALA A 289 2.15 -24.67 15.68
CA ALA A 289 2.90 -25.71 16.40
C ALA A 289 2.82 -25.54 17.92
N GLY A 290 2.15 -24.50 18.42
CA GLY A 290 2.01 -24.19 19.84
C GLY A 290 3.20 -23.43 20.44
N ASN A 291 4.12 -22.91 19.63
CA ASN A 291 5.20 -22.06 20.12
C ASN A 291 4.64 -20.65 20.43
N PRO A 292 4.89 -20.08 21.62
CA PRO A 292 4.46 -18.72 21.93
C PRO A 292 5.13 -17.69 21.03
N GLY A 293 4.36 -16.78 20.45
CA GLY A 293 4.91 -15.71 19.62
C GLY A 293 4.00 -15.33 18.46
N PHE A 294 4.61 -14.87 17.37
CA PHE A 294 3.90 -14.43 16.18
C PHE A 294 3.24 -15.62 15.46
N PRO A 295 1.91 -15.65 15.27
CA PRO A 295 1.23 -16.80 14.68
C PRO A 295 1.36 -16.93 13.15
N GLY A 296 1.98 -15.94 12.49
CA GLY A 296 1.92 -15.76 11.03
C GLY A 296 0.98 -14.63 10.64
N PHE A 297 1.09 -14.08 9.42
CA PHE A 297 0.30 -12.93 8.98
C PHE A 297 -1.20 -13.28 8.87
N ASP A 298 -1.53 -14.41 8.26
CA ASP A 298 -2.88 -15.02 8.24
C ASP A 298 -3.39 -15.39 9.65
N GLY A 299 -2.49 -15.43 10.64
CA GLY A 299 -2.79 -15.73 12.04
C GLY A 299 -3.12 -14.50 12.87
N MET A 300 -3.39 -13.34 12.25
CA MET A 300 -3.61 -12.05 12.91
C MET A 300 -5.07 -11.56 12.90
N PRO A 301 -6.05 -12.38 13.32
CA PRO A 301 -7.41 -11.89 13.47
C PRO A 301 -7.48 -10.83 14.56
N ALA A 302 -8.56 -10.05 14.61
CA ALA A 302 -8.70 -8.91 15.52
C ALA A 302 -8.32 -9.23 16.98
N LYS A 303 -8.69 -10.41 17.50
CA LYS A 303 -8.36 -10.83 18.88
C LYS A 303 -6.86 -10.93 19.18
N VAL A 304 -6.02 -11.15 18.17
CA VAL A 304 -4.56 -11.26 18.31
C VAL A 304 -3.92 -9.88 18.19
N SER A 305 -4.18 -9.16 17.08
CA SER A 305 -3.58 -7.84 16.83
C SER A 305 -3.96 -6.82 17.90
N LEU A 306 -5.24 -6.76 18.28
CA LEU A 306 -5.72 -5.83 19.31
C LEU A 306 -5.14 -6.14 20.69
N ALA A 307 -4.85 -7.42 20.99
CA ALA A 307 -4.23 -7.80 22.25
C ALA A 307 -2.77 -7.33 22.34
N TYR A 308 -2.01 -7.46 21.25
CA TYR A 308 -0.66 -6.90 21.16
C TYR A 308 -0.67 -5.38 21.29
N VAL A 309 -1.59 -4.70 20.58
CA VAL A 309 -1.77 -3.24 20.67
C VAL A 309 -2.06 -2.81 22.11
N ALA A 310 -3.05 -3.42 22.76
CA ALA A 310 -3.40 -3.10 24.15
C ALA A 310 -2.20 -3.34 25.09
N GLN A 311 -1.53 -4.49 24.95
CA GLN A 311 -0.39 -4.83 25.79
C GLN A 311 0.80 -3.86 25.62
N MET A 312 1.06 -3.41 24.39
CA MET A 312 2.09 -2.39 24.11
C MET A 312 1.73 -1.04 24.73
N GLN A 313 0.49 -0.59 24.57
CA GLN A 313 -0.01 0.66 25.15
C GLN A 313 0.10 0.67 26.69
N GLU A 314 -0.30 -0.43 27.33
CA GLU A 314 -0.18 -0.64 28.78
C GLU A 314 1.27 -0.66 29.26
N ALA A 315 2.18 -1.19 28.44
CA ALA A 315 3.61 -1.26 28.74
C ALA A 315 4.37 0.06 28.50
N GLY A 316 3.67 1.12 28.06
CA GLY A 316 4.27 2.44 27.83
C GLY A 316 4.83 2.65 26.43
N VAL A 317 4.29 1.95 25.43
CA VAL A 317 4.52 2.22 23.99
C VAL A 317 3.32 3.01 23.46
N PRO A 318 3.36 4.35 23.47
CA PRO A 318 2.17 5.18 23.22
C PRO A 318 1.72 5.21 21.75
N ILE A 319 2.59 4.86 20.81
CA ILE A 319 2.27 4.84 19.38
C ILE A 319 2.26 3.39 18.93
N THR A 320 1.11 2.88 18.50
CA THR A 320 0.96 1.49 18.06
C THR A 320 0.24 1.44 16.73
N PHE A 321 0.84 0.76 15.77
CA PHE A 321 0.26 0.49 14.46
C PHE A 321 0.08 -1.02 14.33
N ALA A 322 -1.07 -1.44 13.83
CA ALA A 322 -1.36 -2.85 13.64
C ALA A 322 -2.09 -3.14 12.34
N TYR A 323 -1.83 -4.33 11.83
CA TYR A 323 -2.58 -4.96 10.76
C TYR A 323 -3.51 -6.04 11.34
N ILE A 324 -4.70 -6.19 10.75
CA ILE A 324 -5.63 -7.29 11.03
C ILE A 324 -5.86 -8.05 9.73
N SER A 325 -5.68 -9.37 9.76
CA SER A 325 -5.89 -10.24 8.59
C SER A 325 -7.35 -10.23 8.14
N ASP A 326 -7.56 -10.56 6.87
CA ASP A 326 -8.88 -10.54 6.26
C ASP A 326 -9.84 -11.50 6.99
N ALA A 327 -11.14 -11.25 6.83
CA ALA A 327 -12.20 -12.11 7.37
C ALA A 327 -12.83 -12.99 6.28
N HIS A 328 -12.32 -12.90 5.05
CA HIS A 328 -12.94 -13.39 3.83
C HIS A 328 -12.46 -14.81 3.51
N ASP A 329 -11.22 -15.13 3.88
CA ASP A 329 -10.63 -16.45 3.75
C ASP A 329 -10.82 -17.31 5.00
N ASN A 330 -11.20 -18.56 4.76
CA ASN A 330 -11.27 -19.57 5.80
C ASN A 330 -10.06 -20.51 5.70
N HIS A 331 -9.03 -20.23 6.47
CA HIS A 331 -7.79 -21.01 6.47
C HIS A 331 -7.95 -22.43 7.04
N ASP A 332 -8.98 -22.69 7.86
CA ASP A 332 -9.29 -24.04 8.37
C ASP A 332 -9.91 -24.92 7.28
N LEU A 333 -10.86 -24.36 6.52
CA LEU A 333 -11.52 -25.02 5.40
C LEU A 333 -10.70 -24.94 4.10
N ARG A 334 -9.68 -24.08 4.06
CA ARG A 334 -8.85 -23.74 2.90
C ARG A 334 -9.70 -23.31 1.72
N ARG A 335 -10.51 -22.27 1.90
CA ARG A 335 -11.32 -21.67 0.83
C ARG A 335 -11.69 -20.23 1.15
N ALA A 336 -12.02 -19.46 0.14
CA ALA A 336 -12.70 -18.18 0.34
C ALA A 336 -14.13 -18.42 0.86
N SER A 337 -14.70 -17.40 1.50
CA SER A 337 -16.08 -17.38 1.98
C SER A 337 -16.85 -16.27 1.27
N GLY A 338 -18.06 -16.55 0.81
CA GLY A 338 -18.86 -15.57 0.09
C GLY A 338 -19.72 -14.69 1.00
N PRO A 339 -20.20 -13.53 0.52
CA PRO A 339 -21.08 -12.65 1.30
C PRO A 339 -22.24 -13.39 1.95
N GLY A 340 -22.38 -13.23 3.27
CA GLY A 340 -23.45 -13.83 4.07
C GLY A 340 -23.25 -15.31 4.41
N GLU A 341 -22.13 -15.92 4.02
CA GLU A 341 -21.81 -17.30 4.40
C GLU A 341 -21.57 -17.41 5.92
N SER A 342 -22.04 -18.50 6.53
CA SER A 342 -22.15 -18.58 7.99
C SER A 342 -20.82 -18.50 8.75
N ASP A 343 -19.74 -18.97 8.16
CA ASP A 343 -18.39 -18.91 8.74
C ASP A 343 -17.78 -17.51 8.64
N TYR A 344 -17.99 -16.81 7.53
CA TYR A 344 -17.62 -15.41 7.38
C TYR A 344 -18.38 -14.51 8.37
N VAL A 345 -19.70 -14.68 8.50
CA VAL A 345 -20.52 -13.98 9.52
C VAL A 345 -20.00 -14.28 10.94
N ALA A 346 -19.59 -15.52 11.21
CA ALA A 346 -19.03 -15.89 12.51
C ALA A 346 -17.66 -15.26 12.76
N ALA A 347 -16.80 -15.15 11.74
CA ALA A 347 -15.50 -14.49 11.84
C ALA A 347 -15.67 -13.00 12.17
N LEU A 348 -16.54 -12.29 11.45
CA LEU A 348 -16.86 -10.88 11.72
C LEU A 348 -17.48 -10.68 13.11
N HIS A 349 -18.34 -11.60 13.56
CA HIS A 349 -18.86 -11.55 14.93
C HIS A 349 -17.75 -11.74 15.98
N ALA A 350 -16.74 -12.59 15.72
CA ALA A 350 -15.59 -12.72 16.59
C ALA A 350 -14.71 -11.45 16.60
N TYR A 351 -14.57 -10.79 15.44
CA TYR A 351 -13.87 -9.51 15.35
C TYR A 351 -14.61 -8.44 16.15
N ASP A 352 -15.93 -8.36 16.02
CA ASP A 352 -16.79 -7.46 16.78
C ASP A 352 -16.61 -7.62 18.30
N GLN A 353 -16.65 -8.86 18.79
CA GLN A 353 -16.43 -9.16 20.20
C GLN A 353 -15.03 -8.74 20.67
N ALA A 354 -14.01 -8.95 19.83
CA ALA A 354 -12.64 -8.53 20.13
C ALA A 354 -12.53 -6.99 20.26
N PHE A 355 -13.21 -6.23 19.39
CA PHE A 355 -13.27 -4.77 19.49
C PHE A 355 -13.98 -4.29 20.76
N GLY A 356 -15.10 -4.92 21.12
CA GLY A 356 -15.79 -4.63 22.39
C GLY A 356 -14.86 -4.82 23.59
N ALA A 357 -14.22 -5.99 23.67
CA ALA A 357 -13.26 -6.30 24.74
C ALA A 357 -12.04 -5.36 24.73
N PHE A 358 -11.59 -4.94 23.54
CA PHE A 358 -10.43 -4.06 23.38
C PHE A 358 -10.70 -2.67 23.93
N PHE A 359 -11.84 -2.07 23.59
CA PHE A 359 -12.21 -0.76 24.13
C PHE A 359 -12.43 -0.79 25.64
N ASP A 360 -13.05 -1.85 26.16
CA ASP A 360 -13.21 -2.04 27.62
C ASP A 360 -11.86 -2.15 28.34
N ARG A 361 -10.92 -2.93 27.77
CA ARG A 361 -9.56 -3.10 28.30
C ARG A 361 -8.80 -1.77 28.34
N LEU A 362 -8.75 -1.04 27.22
CA LEU A 362 -8.07 0.27 27.16
C LEU A 362 -8.69 1.28 28.13
N ALA A 363 -10.03 1.32 28.22
CA ALA A 363 -10.72 2.23 29.11
C ALA A 363 -10.42 1.96 30.59
N ALA A 364 -10.18 0.70 30.98
CA ALA A 364 -9.78 0.34 32.33
C ALA A 364 -8.44 0.96 32.75
N ASP A 365 -7.54 1.18 31.78
CA ASP A 365 -6.25 1.85 31.98
C ASP A 365 -6.29 3.36 31.66
N GLY A 366 -7.48 3.91 31.43
CA GLY A 366 -7.67 5.33 31.15
C GLY A 366 -7.29 5.75 29.73
N ILE A 367 -7.06 4.79 28.82
CA ILE A 367 -6.78 5.03 27.40
C ILE A 367 -8.12 5.03 26.66
N ASN A 368 -8.56 6.17 26.14
CA ASN A 368 -9.86 6.30 25.47
C ASN A 368 -9.90 7.49 24.51
N LYS A 369 -11.05 7.75 23.88
CA LYS A 369 -11.25 8.83 22.90
C LYS A 369 -10.88 10.25 23.38
N SER A 370 -10.75 10.48 24.69
CA SER A 370 -10.38 11.80 25.24
C SER A 370 -8.88 12.07 25.28
N ASN A 371 -8.03 11.05 25.13
CA ASN A 371 -6.57 11.17 25.13
C ASN A 371 -5.88 10.33 24.04
N THR A 372 -6.62 9.59 23.23
CA THR A 372 -6.08 8.74 22.16
C THR A 372 -6.59 9.18 20.80
N LEU A 373 -5.69 9.26 19.83
CA LEU A 373 -6.04 9.31 18.41
C LEU A 373 -6.16 7.87 17.89
N PHE A 374 -7.38 7.45 17.58
CA PHE A 374 -7.67 6.21 16.87
C PHE A 374 -7.82 6.49 15.38
N VAL A 375 -7.15 5.67 14.58
CA VAL A 375 -7.23 5.66 13.13
C VAL A 375 -7.58 4.24 12.69
N PHE A 376 -8.64 4.08 11.90
CA PHE A 376 -9.07 2.80 11.36
C PHE A 376 -9.26 2.95 9.85
N THR A 377 -8.72 2.04 9.07
CA THR A 377 -8.88 2.03 7.61
C THR A 377 -8.72 0.61 7.08
N SER A 378 -9.09 0.39 5.83
CA SER A 378 -8.63 -0.76 5.05
C SER A 378 -7.42 -0.35 4.21
N ASP A 379 -6.55 -1.29 3.84
CA ASP A 379 -5.42 -1.08 2.91
C ASP A 379 -5.86 -1.03 1.44
N GLU A 380 -6.88 -1.80 1.11
CA GLU A 380 -7.67 -1.76 -0.11
C GLU A 380 -9.08 -2.29 0.21
N ASN A 381 -9.89 -2.34 -0.82
CA ASN A 381 -11.14 -3.07 -0.83
C ASN A 381 -11.02 -4.11 -1.97
N ASP A 382 -11.89 -5.10 -2.03
CA ASP A 382 -11.83 -6.15 -3.04
C ASP A 382 -13.10 -6.25 -3.85
N HIS A 383 -12.95 -6.88 -5.01
CA HIS A 383 -14.03 -7.39 -5.81
C HIS A 383 -14.38 -8.82 -5.41
N PHE A 384 -15.64 -9.06 -5.06
CA PHE A 384 -16.14 -10.43 -4.89
C PHE A 384 -16.39 -11.13 -6.24
N ALA A 385 -15.49 -12.04 -6.62
CA ALA A 385 -15.59 -12.89 -7.79
C ALA A 385 -16.49 -14.12 -7.49
N GLY A 386 -17.73 -14.05 -7.98
CA GLY A 386 -18.72 -15.09 -7.72
C GLY A 386 -20.08 -14.82 -8.33
N GLY A 387 -20.86 -15.89 -8.44
CA GLY A 387 -22.24 -15.85 -8.92
C GLY A 387 -23.20 -15.18 -7.92
N THR A 388 -24.44 -15.66 -7.90
CA THR A 388 -25.49 -15.10 -7.04
C THR A 388 -25.93 -16.09 -5.98
N SER A 389 -26.05 -15.60 -4.73
CA SER A 389 -26.69 -16.30 -3.63
C SER A 389 -27.60 -15.33 -2.86
N THR A 390 -28.78 -15.80 -2.47
CA THR A 390 -29.76 -14.99 -1.70
C THR A 390 -29.85 -15.39 -0.23
N ASP A 391 -29.21 -16.50 0.16
CA ASP A 391 -29.28 -17.05 1.51
C ASP A 391 -27.89 -17.31 2.12
N GLY A 392 -26.82 -16.85 1.45
CA GLY A 392 -25.44 -17.05 1.88
C GLY A 392 -24.89 -18.46 1.58
N THR A 393 -25.61 -19.30 0.84
CA THR A 393 -25.11 -20.62 0.42
C THR A 393 -24.31 -20.53 -0.88
N TRP A 394 -23.03 -20.93 -0.84
CA TRP A 394 -22.12 -20.88 -1.97
C TRP A 394 -21.62 -22.29 -2.39
N SER A 395 -21.32 -22.45 -3.68
CA SER A 395 -20.78 -23.70 -4.24
C SER A 395 -19.27 -23.63 -4.36
N HIS A 396 -18.59 -24.33 -3.45
CA HIS A 396 -17.13 -24.47 -3.37
C HIS A 396 -16.64 -25.66 -4.20
N THR A 397 -16.79 -25.58 -5.53
CA THR A 397 -16.49 -26.69 -6.45
C THR A 397 -15.57 -26.26 -7.58
N PHE A 398 -14.74 -27.20 -8.08
CA PHE A 398 -14.00 -26.98 -9.33
C PHE A 398 -14.95 -26.82 -10.52
N CYS A 399 -14.72 -25.79 -11.34
CA CYS A 399 -15.38 -25.61 -12.63
C CYS A 399 -14.37 -25.40 -13.77
N ASN A 400 -14.32 -26.32 -14.73
CA ASN A 400 -13.47 -26.21 -15.92
C ASN A 400 -14.19 -25.44 -17.04
N VAL A 401 -14.08 -24.11 -17.00
CA VAL A 401 -14.66 -23.19 -17.98
C VAL A 401 -14.13 -23.48 -19.39
N SER A 402 -12.81 -23.65 -19.54
CA SER A 402 -12.20 -23.93 -20.86
C SER A 402 -12.57 -25.30 -21.44
N GLY A 403 -13.02 -26.23 -20.60
CA GLY A 403 -13.58 -27.52 -20.99
C GLY A 403 -15.06 -27.48 -21.38
N GLY A 404 -15.69 -26.29 -21.35
CA GLY A 404 -17.11 -26.10 -21.66
C GLY A 404 -18.05 -26.53 -20.54
N GLN A 405 -17.56 -26.65 -19.28
CA GLN A 405 -18.43 -26.92 -18.15
C GLN A 405 -19.27 -25.68 -17.82
N THR A 406 -20.53 -25.89 -17.44
CA THR A 406 -21.39 -24.85 -16.88
C THR A 406 -21.21 -24.81 -15.38
N CYS A 407 -20.73 -23.70 -14.84
CA CYS A 407 -20.57 -23.55 -13.40
C CYS A 407 -21.93 -23.39 -12.70
N PRO A 408 -22.06 -23.83 -11.42
CA PRO A 408 -23.23 -23.53 -10.60
C PRO A 408 -23.56 -22.02 -10.57
N ALA A 409 -24.85 -21.66 -10.50
CA ALA A 409 -25.26 -20.26 -10.45
C ALA A 409 -24.80 -19.52 -9.18
N ASN A 410 -24.58 -20.26 -8.09
CA ASN A 410 -24.01 -19.80 -6.83
C ASN A 410 -22.54 -20.24 -6.67
N GLN A 411 -21.83 -20.48 -7.78
CA GLN A 411 -20.39 -20.72 -7.75
C GLN A 411 -19.66 -19.50 -7.18
N ILE A 412 -18.63 -19.75 -6.39
CA ILE A 412 -17.71 -18.75 -5.85
C ILE A 412 -16.30 -19.02 -6.39
N GLY A 413 -15.52 -17.97 -6.59
CA GLY A 413 -14.09 -18.06 -6.91
C GLY A 413 -13.68 -17.18 -8.08
N GLU A 414 -12.43 -16.73 -8.09
CA GLU A 414 -11.84 -16.04 -9.22
C GLU A 414 -11.78 -16.94 -10.46
N VAL A 415 -11.84 -16.31 -11.64
CA VAL A 415 -11.65 -16.95 -12.94
C VAL A 415 -10.17 -16.96 -13.26
N THR A 416 -9.48 -18.02 -12.82
CA THR A 416 -8.07 -18.21 -13.17
C THR A 416 -7.91 -18.46 -14.67
N GLN A 417 -7.18 -17.58 -15.36
CA GLN A 417 -7.06 -17.58 -16.81
C GLN A 417 -5.60 -17.55 -17.26
N ASN A 418 -5.22 -18.52 -18.10
CA ASN A 418 -3.94 -18.49 -18.82
C ASN A 418 -3.99 -17.44 -19.92
N ILE A 419 -3.28 -16.34 -19.76
CA ILE A 419 -3.28 -15.21 -20.69
C ILE A 419 -2.81 -15.60 -22.10
N LYS A 420 -1.90 -16.60 -22.22
CA LYS A 420 -1.42 -17.08 -23.53
C LYS A 420 -2.52 -17.81 -24.31
N ALA A 421 -3.51 -18.37 -23.62
CA ALA A 421 -4.65 -19.02 -24.26
C ALA A 421 -5.68 -18.01 -24.81
N LEU A 422 -5.61 -16.74 -24.40
CA LEU A 422 -6.43 -15.66 -24.95
C LEU A 422 -5.90 -15.11 -26.28
N LEU A 423 -4.61 -15.33 -26.57
CA LEU A 423 -3.98 -14.87 -27.80
C LEU A 423 -4.40 -15.74 -29.00
N PRO A 424 -4.45 -15.17 -30.23
CA PRO A 424 -4.71 -15.97 -31.42
C PRO A 424 -3.69 -17.10 -31.58
N ASN A 425 -4.15 -18.31 -31.90
CA ASN A 425 -3.30 -19.50 -32.07
C ASN A 425 -2.23 -19.39 -33.18
N THR A 426 -2.34 -18.40 -34.06
CA THR A 426 -1.38 -18.07 -35.13
C THR A 426 -0.32 -17.06 -34.70
N TYR A 427 -0.48 -16.47 -33.52
CA TYR A 427 0.42 -15.45 -32.98
C TYR A 427 1.36 -16.07 -31.95
N THR A 428 2.64 -15.73 -32.04
CA THR A 428 3.64 -16.07 -31.03
C THR A 428 4.07 -14.77 -30.34
N PRO A 429 3.73 -14.57 -29.06
CA PRO A 429 4.17 -13.38 -28.34
C PRO A 429 5.70 -13.36 -28.20
N PRO A 430 6.31 -12.17 -27.97
CA PRO A 430 7.69 -12.13 -27.50
C PRO A 430 7.84 -12.92 -26.19
N ILE A 431 9.07 -13.27 -25.82
CA ILE A 431 9.30 -13.89 -24.51
C ILE A 431 9.00 -12.85 -23.44
N PHE A 432 8.14 -13.18 -22.49
CA PHE A 432 7.76 -12.31 -21.39
C PHE A 432 7.58 -13.11 -20.10
N ASP A 433 7.78 -12.42 -18.99
CA ASP A 433 7.35 -12.82 -17.66
C ASP A 433 6.28 -11.83 -17.17
N MET A 434 5.54 -12.22 -16.13
CA MET A 434 4.38 -11.47 -15.65
C MET A 434 4.25 -11.61 -14.14
N HIS A 435 3.90 -10.53 -13.44
CA HIS A 435 3.36 -10.63 -12.09
C HIS A 435 1.92 -11.12 -12.20
N PHE A 436 1.60 -12.30 -11.67
CA PHE A 436 0.26 -12.88 -11.80
C PHE A 436 -0.70 -12.14 -10.89
N ASP A 437 -1.81 -11.68 -11.45
CA ASP A 437 -2.71 -10.74 -10.80
C ASP A 437 -4.02 -10.60 -11.59
N SER A 438 -5.01 -9.92 -11.01
CA SER A 438 -6.14 -9.34 -11.75
C SER A 438 -5.67 -8.16 -12.62
N ALA A 439 -4.69 -7.40 -12.11
CA ALA A 439 -4.03 -6.30 -12.79
C ALA A 439 -2.56 -6.61 -13.16
N PRO A 440 -2.26 -7.64 -13.98
CA PRO A 440 -0.89 -8.12 -14.11
C PRO A 440 0.04 -7.12 -14.81
N THR A 441 1.25 -7.00 -14.27
CA THR A 441 2.35 -6.27 -14.91
C THR A 441 3.18 -7.19 -15.79
N VAL A 442 3.50 -6.73 -17.00
CA VAL A 442 4.14 -7.55 -18.04
C VAL A 442 5.55 -7.06 -18.31
N TYR A 443 6.51 -7.97 -18.23
CA TYR A 443 7.94 -7.73 -18.45
C TYR A 443 8.41 -8.52 -19.67
N VAL A 444 8.53 -7.84 -20.80
CA VAL A 444 9.03 -8.44 -22.04
C VAL A 444 10.55 -8.58 -21.94
N ALA A 445 11.04 -9.81 -22.10
CA ALA A 445 12.46 -10.10 -21.99
C ALA A 445 13.27 -9.31 -23.03
N LYS A 446 14.38 -8.72 -22.58
CA LYS A 446 15.27 -7.86 -23.37
C LYS A 446 16.66 -8.50 -23.53
N PRO A 447 16.77 -9.74 -24.07
CA PRO A 447 18.06 -10.43 -24.16
C PRO A 447 19.04 -9.65 -25.05
N THR A 448 20.28 -9.52 -24.59
CA THR A 448 21.32 -8.71 -25.25
C THR A 448 21.59 -9.08 -26.71
N ALA A 449 21.36 -10.33 -27.10
CA ALA A 449 21.61 -10.82 -28.46
C ALA A 449 20.54 -10.41 -29.47
N ALA A 450 19.27 -10.27 -29.06
CA ALA A 450 18.13 -10.00 -29.93
C ALA A 450 16.92 -9.49 -29.12
N PRO A 451 16.93 -8.22 -28.66
CA PRO A 451 15.78 -7.67 -27.95
C PRO A 451 14.57 -7.52 -28.90
N PRO A 452 13.34 -7.65 -28.39
CA PRO A 452 12.14 -7.39 -29.18
C PRO A 452 12.11 -5.93 -29.63
N THR A 453 11.62 -5.71 -30.84
CA THR A 453 11.40 -4.37 -31.39
C THR A 453 10.15 -3.73 -30.77
N ALA A 454 10.08 -2.40 -30.77
CA ALA A 454 8.88 -1.69 -30.32
C ALA A 454 7.62 -2.18 -31.06
N ALA A 455 7.70 -2.43 -32.37
CA ALA A 455 6.58 -2.95 -33.15
C ALA A 455 6.08 -4.34 -32.67
N GLN A 456 6.97 -5.19 -32.17
CA GLN A 456 6.59 -6.50 -31.62
C GLN A 456 5.90 -6.37 -30.26
N ILE A 457 6.33 -5.43 -29.42
CA ILE A 457 5.68 -5.13 -28.14
C ILE A 457 4.29 -4.53 -28.41
N ARG A 458 4.20 -3.55 -29.33
CA ARG A 458 2.92 -2.96 -29.78
C ARG A 458 1.95 -3.98 -30.35
N GLU A 459 2.44 -4.96 -31.12
CA GLU A 459 1.58 -6.06 -31.57
C GLU A 459 1.08 -6.89 -30.40
N PHE A 460 1.92 -7.20 -29.41
CA PHE A 460 1.52 -7.96 -28.24
C PHE A 460 0.43 -7.25 -27.42
N GLU A 461 0.63 -5.97 -27.13
CA GLU A 461 -0.32 -5.13 -26.39
C GLU A 461 -1.68 -5.09 -27.08
N ARG A 462 -1.73 -4.81 -28.40
CA ARG A 462 -2.99 -4.83 -29.16
C ARG A 462 -3.71 -6.18 -29.13
N LYS A 463 -2.95 -7.29 -29.17
CA LYS A 463 -3.56 -8.64 -29.12
C LYS A 463 -4.16 -8.93 -27.75
N LEU A 464 -3.52 -8.47 -26.67
CA LEU A 464 -4.08 -8.56 -25.33
C LEU A 464 -5.26 -7.60 -25.14
N ALA A 465 -5.21 -6.40 -25.70
CA ALA A 465 -6.33 -5.46 -25.64
C ALA A 465 -7.60 -6.00 -26.31
N ALA A 466 -7.43 -6.85 -27.34
CA ALA A 466 -8.54 -7.53 -28.02
C ALA A 466 -8.88 -8.92 -27.45
N ALA A 467 -8.25 -9.31 -26.33
CA ALA A 467 -8.44 -10.62 -25.72
C ALA A 467 -9.86 -10.78 -25.17
N ARG A 468 -10.48 -11.92 -25.47
CA ARG A 468 -11.82 -12.27 -24.98
C ARG A 468 -11.84 -13.63 -24.30
N GLY A 469 -12.50 -13.70 -23.16
CA GLY A 469 -12.62 -14.88 -22.30
C GLY A 469 -14.06 -15.15 -21.89
N ILE A 470 -14.36 -16.39 -21.49
CA ILE A 470 -15.65 -16.70 -20.86
C ILE A 470 -15.57 -16.30 -19.39
N ASP A 471 -16.54 -15.53 -18.96
CA ASP A 471 -16.78 -15.17 -17.57
C ASP A 471 -18.07 -15.87 -17.13
N PRO A 472 -18.01 -16.86 -16.23
CA PRO A 472 -19.18 -17.63 -15.83
C PRO A 472 -20.20 -16.80 -15.02
N TYR A 473 -19.81 -15.66 -14.46
CA TYR A 473 -20.65 -14.80 -13.63
C TYR A 473 -21.39 -13.74 -14.44
N VAL A 474 -20.83 -13.33 -15.58
CA VAL A 474 -21.44 -12.34 -16.47
C VAL A 474 -22.20 -13.00 -17.64
N ASP A 475 -21.56 -13.89 -18.39
CA ASP A 475 -22.19 -14.62 -19.50
C ASP A 475 -21.46 -15.94 -19.77
N PRO A 476 -21.99 -17.07 -19.27
CA PRO A 476 -21.32 -18.37 -19.39
C PRO A 476 -21.31 -18.92 -20.82
N SER A 477 -21.92 -18.22 -21.79
CA SER A 477 -22.13 -18.71 -23.16
C SER A 477 -21.41 -17.91 -24.24
N SER A 478 -20.97 -16.70 -23.94
CA SER A 478 -20.35 -15.81 -24.91
C SER A 478 -19.11 -15.14 -24.33
N PRO A 479 -17.94 -15.25 -24.99
CA PRO A 479 -16.75 -14.56 -24.53
C PRO A 479 -16.98 -13.04 -24.47
N ARG A 480 -16.39 -12.37 -23.48
CA ARG A 480 -16.38 -10.90 -23.33
C ARG A 480 -14.94 -10.41 -23.21
N ASP A 481 -14.75 -9.11 -23.34
CA ASP A 481 -13.44 -8.51 -23.21
C ASP A 481 -12.92 -8.77 -21.80
N VAL A 482 -11.67 -9.26 -21.72
CA VAL A 482 -11.00 -9.52 -20.44
C VAL A 482 -10.37 -8.22 -19.91
N MET A 483 -9.94 -7.33 -20.80
CA MET A 483 -9.33 -6.05 -20.44
C MET A 483 -10.42 -5.03 -20.10
N LEU A 484 -10.26 -4.31 -18.98
CA LEU A 484 -10.94 -3.04 -18.75
C LEU A 484 -10.04 -1.87 -19.14
N PHE A 485 -8.78 -1.89 -18.70
CA PHE A 485 -7.81 -0.85 -19.01
C PHE A 485 -6.41 -1.42 -19.31
N MET A 486 -5.56 -0.61 -19.96
CA MET A 486 -4.15 -0.89 -20.15
C MET A 486 -3.33 0.40 -20.07
N ALA A 487 -2.17 0.33 -19.43
CA ALA A 487 -1.22 1.44 -19.39
C ALA A 487 0.17 0.92 -19.74
N ASP A 488 0.84 1.55 -20.71
CA ASP A 488 2.26 1.33 -20.96
C ASP A 488 3.08 2.29 -20.09
N THR A 489 4.41 2.27 -20.22
CA THR A 489 5.30 3.11 -19.40
C THR A 489 4.95 4.61 -19.37
N VAL A 490 4.31 5.17 -20.40
CA VAL A 490 3.90 6.58 -20.43
C VAL A 490 2.61 6.78 -19.63
N GLY A 491 1.63 5.89 -19.81
CA GLY A 491 0.41 5.84 -18.99
C GLY A 491 0.73 5.57 -17.51
N GLU A 492 1.54 4.56 -17.21
CA GLU A 492 1.97 4.19 -15.85
C GLU A 492 2.62 5.36 -15.11
N LYS A 493 3.38 6.21 -15.81
CA LYS A 493 3.96 7.41 -15.20
C LYS A 493 2.89 8.41 -14.76
N ALA A 494 1.80 8.56 -15.53
CA ALA A 494 0.68 9.42 -15.12
C ALA A 494 0.00 8.91 -13.84
N LEU A 495 0.05 7.59 -13.60
CA LEU A 495 -0.65 6.86 -12.55
C LEU A 495 0.19 6.61 -11.28
N HIS A 496 1.38 7.20 -11.16
CA HIS A 496 2.32 6.94 -10.06
C HIS A 496 2.89 5.51 -10.03
N MET A 497 2.99 4.84 -11.17
CA MET A 497 3.47 3.45 -11.28
C MET A 497 4.93 3.33 -11.77
N VAL A 498 5.67 4.45 -11.85
CA VAL A 498 7.07 4.50 -12.29
C VAL A 498 7.95 5.13 -11.22
N ASN A 499 8.71 4.30 -10.50
CA ASN A 499 9.57 4.75 -9.40
C ASN A 499 10.99 5.17 -9.85
N ALA A 500 11.86 5.43 -8.86
CA ALA A 500 13.23 5.89 -9.06
C ALA A 500 14.20 4.85 -9.68
N ASP A 501 13.84 3.56 -9.75
CA ASP A 501 14.60 2.53 -10.45
C ASP A 501 13.89 2.12 -11.77
N PRO A 502 14.38 2.59 -12.93
CA PRO A 502 13.76 2.27 -14.22
C PRO A 502 13.82 0.77 -14.57
N ARG A 503 14.58 -0.06 -13.84
CA ARG A 503 14.58 -1.52 -14.05
C ARG A 503 13.34 -2.19 -13.48
N ARG A 504 12.60 -1.54 -12.58
CA ARG A 504 11.38 -2.09 -11.95
C ARG A 504 10.11 -1.76 -12.72
N THR A 505 10.19 -0.82 -13.67
CA THR A 505 9.08 -0.44 -14.54
C THR A 505 8.77 -1.57 -15.52
N PRO A 506 7.56 -2.15 -15.51
CA PRO A 506 7.14 -3.11 -16.53
C PRO A 506 7.08 -2.47 -17.92
N ASP A 507 6.89 -3.28 -18.97
CA ASP A 507 6.64 -2.71 -20.30
C ASP A 507 5.22 -2.14 -20.40
N PHE A 508 4.26 -2.82 -19.78
CA PHE A 508 2.89 -2.34 -19.58
C PHE A 508 2.19 -3.12 -18.46
N THR A 509 1.10 -2.53 -17.96
CA THR A 509 0.17 -3.10 -16.99
C THR A 509 -1.19 -3.31 -17.65
N TYR A 510 -1.77 -4.48 -17.43
CA TYR A 510 -3.09 -4.86 -17.90
C TYR A 510 -4.05 -4.84 -16.72
N PHE A 511 -5.14 -4.08 -16.77
CA PHE A 511 -6.18 -4.10 -15.74
C PHE A 511 -7.36 -4.89 -16.28
N ALA A 512 -7.60 -6.08 -15.73
CA ALA A 512 -8.62 -6.98 -16.22
C ALA A 512 -10.01 -6.59 -15.70
N ASN A 513 -11.03 -7.34 -16.12
CA ASN A 513 -12.23 -7.49 -15.33
C ASN A 513 -11.83 -8.17 -14.00
N PRO A 514 -12.18 -7.61 -12.84
CA PRO A 514 -11.74 -8.09 -11.53
C PRO A 514 -12.27 -9.48 -11.15
N ASP A 515 -13.19 -10.07 -11.93
CA ASP A 515 -13.53 -11.50 -11.80
C ASP A 515 -12.33 -12.43 -12.17
N TYR A 516 -11.32 -11.93 -12.89
CA TYR A 516 -10.22 -12.72 -13.41
C TYR A 516 -8.95 -12.64 -12.57
N PHE A 517 -8.25 -13.77 -12.48
CA PHE A 517 -6.85 -13.82 -12.06
C PHE A 517 -5.98 -14.37 -13.19
N LEU A 518 -5.07 -13.55 -13.71
CA LEU A 518 -4.33 -13.83 -14.92
C LEU A 518 -2.97 -14.47 -14.61
N THR A 519 -2.70 -15.58 -15.31
CA THR A 519 -1.46 -16.35 -15.19
C THR A 519 -0.83 -16.61 -16.56
N THR A 520 0.40 -17.11 -16.61
CA THR A 520 1.10 -17.38 -17.90
C THR A 520 1.08 -18.85 -18.35
N THR A 521 0.45 -19.74 -17.58
CA THR A 521 0.38 -21.17 -17.87
C THR A 521 -0.96 -21.75 -17.46
N ASN A 522 -1.31 -22.93 -17.97
CA ASN A 522 -2.49 -23.64 -17.47
C ASN A 522 -2.33 -23.94 -15.98
N THR A 523 -3.40 -23.70 -15.22
CA THR A 523 -3.43 -23.79 -13.77
C THR A 523 -4.49 -24.82 -13.35
N ALA A 524 -4.25 -25.48 -12.23
CA ALA A 524 -5.23 -26.35 -11.61
C ALA A 524 -6.02 -25.51 -10.61
N CYS A 525 -7.33 -25.73 -10.53
CA CYS A 525 -8.21 -25.11 -9.54
C CYS A 525 -8.87 -26.25 -8.74
N PRO A 526 -8.54 -26.52 -7.46
CA PRO A 526 -7.61 -25.82 -6.59
C PRO A 526 -6.18 -25.69 -7.14
N ILE A 527 -5.52 -24.58 -6.84
CA ILE A 527 -4.05 -24.52 -6.87
C ILE A 527 -3.47 -25.63 -5.96
N GLY A 528 -2.54 -26.42 -6.51
CA GLY A 528 -1.91 -27.54 -5.82
C GLY A 528 -2.41 -28.93 -6.25
N ASP A 529 -3.50 -28.99 -7.01
CA ASP A 529 -3.97 -30.22 -7.64
C ASP A 529 -2.98 -30.77 -8.68
N PRO A 530 -3.04 -32.09 -9.01
CA PRO A 530 -2.05 -32.74 -9.86
C PRO A 530 -1.96 -32.10 -11.25
N PRO A 531 -0.78 -32.11 -11.92
CA PRO A 531 -0.60 -31.45 -13.23
C PRO A 531 -1.62 -31.84 -14.31
N SER A 532 -2.26 -33.01 -14.20
CA SER A 532 -3.31 -33.49 -15.09
C SER A 532 -4.63 -32.71 -15.02
N SER A 533 -4.88 -31.93 -13.96
CA SER A 533 -6.07 -31.08 -13.84
C SER A 533 -5.85 -29.65 -14.33
N LYS A 534 -4.64 -29.32 -14.82
CA LYS A 534 -4.30 -27.98 -15.31
C LYS A 534 -5.06 -27.65 -16.60
N VAL A 535 -5.86 -26.60 -16.56
CA VAL A 535 -6.68 -26.14 -17.67
C VAL A 535 -6.39 -24.67 -17.99
N ALA A 536 -6.85 -24.20 -19.15
CA ALA A 536 -6.58 -22.83 -19.59
C ALA A 536 -7.43 -21.81 -18.82
N THR A 537 -8.65 -22.20 -18.46
CA THR A 537 -9.59 -21.37 -17.68
C THR A 537 -10.36 -22.26 -16.73
N CYS A 538 -10.35 -21.92 -15.44
CA CYS A 538 -11.18 -22.54 -14.41
C CYS A 538 -11.58 -21.52 -13.35
N VAL A 539 -12.59 -21.88 -12.54
CA VAL A 539 -12.91 -21.16 -11.30
C VAL A 539 -12.15 -21.80 -10.15
N ASP A 540 -11.38 -21.00 -9.41
CA ASP A 540 -10.75 -21.41 -8.16
C ASP A 540 -11.51 -20.87 -6.95
N TYR A 541 -12.22 -21.74 -6.24
CA TYR A 541 -12.99 -21.35 -5.05
C TYR A 541 -12.11 -21.07 -3.81
N HIS A 542 -10.78 -21.23 -3.92
CA HIS A 542 -9.87 -20.88 -2.84
C HIS A 542 -9.69 -19.37 -2.68
N PHE A 543 -9.90 -18.63 -3.77
CA PHE A 543 -9.72 -17.18 -3.85
C PHE A 543 -10.97 -16.61 -4.51
N ALA A 544 -11.66 -15.69 -3.87
CA ALA A 544 -12.90 -15.10 -4.42
C ALA A 544 -12.98 -13.60 -4.20
N TRP A 545 -11.91 -13.01 -3.68
CA TRP A 545 -11.78 -11.62 -3.34
C TRP A 545 -10.53 -11.16 -4.09
N SER A 546 -10.79 -10.46 -5.19
CA SER A 546 -9.78 -10.06 -6.14
C SER A 546 -9.56 -8.55 -6.01
N HIS A 547 -8.30 -8.15 -6.01
CA HIS A 547 -7.88 -6.76 -5.88
C HIS A 547 -6.78 -6.45 -6.88
N GLY A 548 -6.48 -5.15 -7.00
CA GLY A 548 -5.42 -4.62 -7.85
C GLY A 548 -5.95 -3.72 -8.96
N ASP A 549 -7.12 -4.03 -9.50
CA ASP A 549 -7.70 -3.31 -10.64
C ASP A 549 -8.11 -1.86 -10.33
N ALA A 550 -8.30 -1.08 -11.40
CA ALA A 550 -8.68 0.33 -11.36
C ALA A 550 -10.20 0.56 -11.20
N THR A 551 -10.94 -0.40 -10.62
CA THR A 551 -12.38 -0.30 -10.41
C THR A 551 -12.71 0.31 -9.04
N GLU A 552 -13.85 0.98 -8.93
CA GLU A 552 -14.24 1.68 -7.70
C GLU A 552 -14.52 0.74 -6.51
N ASP A 553 -15.00 -0.47 -6.74
CA ASP A 553 -15.25 -1.45 -5.68
C ASP A 553 -13.98 -1.98 -5.01
N ILE A 554 -12.84 -1.91 -5.73
CA ILE A 554 -11.50 -2.18 -5.18
C ILE A 554 -10.89 -0.87 -4.64
N GLY A 555 -10.95 0.20 -5.43
CA GLY A 555 -10.26 1.45 -5.18
C GLY A 555 -10.81 2.26 -4.02
N ARG A 556 -12.12 2.17 -3.75
CA ARG A 556 -12.82 2.97 -2.74
C ARG A 556 -12.87 2.22 -1.40
N THR A 557 -12.12 2.74 -0.44
CA THR A 557 -12.04 2.28 0.94
C THR A 557 -12.83 3.23 1.88
N TRP A 558 -12.44 3.25 3.15
CA TRP A 558 -13.02 4.09 4.19
C TRP A 558 -11.97 4.49 5.21
N LEU A 559 -12.16 5.64 5.86
CA LEU A 559 -11.26 6.16 6.90
C LEU A 559 -12.07 6.56 8.13
N GLY A 560 -11.76 5.93 9.27
CA GLY A 560 -12.28 6.27 10.59
C GLY A 560 -11.26 7.03 11.42
N LEU A 561 -11.61 8.22 11.91
CA LEU A 561 -10.81 9.03 12.83
C LEU A 561 -11.60 9.33 14.10
N VAL A 562 -11.03 9.02 15.26
CA VAL A 562 -11.62 9.34 16.58
C VAL A 562 -10.53 9.87 17.50
N GLY A 563 -10.77 11.00 18.18
CA GLY A 563 -9.85 11.48 19.20
C GLY A 563 -9.82 12.99 19.37
N PRO A 564 -8.96 13.51 20.26
CA PRO A 564 -8.80 14.93 20.47
C PRO A 564 -8.43 15.66 19.17
N GLY A 565 -9.13 16.76 18.89
CA GLY A 565 -8.92 17.56 17.68
C GLY A 565 -9.64 17.05 16.42
N VAL A 566 -10.27 15.87 16.46
CA VAL A 566 -11.12 15.36 15.37
C VAL A 566 -12.57 15.86 15.55
N GLN A 567 -13.27 16.15 14.46
CA GLN A 567 -14.69 16.46 14.47
C GLN A 567 -15.53 15.19 14.61
N ASN A 568 -16.67 15.30 15.30
CA ASN A 568 -17.65 14.23 15.33
C ASN A 568 -18.70 14.49 14.24
N LEU A 569 -18.43 14.02 13.04
CA LEU A 569 -19.32 14.13 11.88
C LEU A 569 -20.20 12.88 11.72
N GLY A 570 -19.93 11.81 12.46
CA GLY A 570 -20.46 10.49 12.16
C GLY A 570 -19.99 10.02 10.79
N ARG A 571 -20.87 9.32 10.06
CA ARG A 571 -20.59 8.90 8.69
C ARG A 571 -20.75 10.05 7.69
N THR A 572 -19.80 10.21 6.78
CA THR A 572 -19.80 11.25 5.75
C THR A 572 -19.17 10.76 4.45
N SER A 573 -19.50 11.45 3.35
CA SER A 573 -18.89 11.26 2.02
C SER A 573 -18.41 12.60 1.44
N ALA A 574 -18.45 13.67 2.23
CA ALA A 574 -18.36 15.05 1.74
C ALA A 574 -16.97 15.43 1.22
N THR A 575 -15.93 14.83 1.78
CA THR A 575 -14.52 15.07 1.41
C THR A 575 -13.99 13.82 0.73
N TRP A 576 -13.47 13.99 -0.47
CA TRP A 576 -12.69 12.96 -1.17
C TRP A 576 -11.28 12.95 -0.58
N SER A 577 -10.78 11.77 -0.24
CA SER A 577 -9.43 11.57 0.30
C SER A 577 -8.81 10.28 -0.23
N ASP A 578 -7.51 10.11 -0.04
CA ASP A 578 -6.82 8.85 -0.27
C ASP A 578 -5.91 8.47 0.90
N HIS A 579 -5.33 7.27 0.85
CA HIS A 579 -4.38 6.79 1.85
C HIS A 579 -3.20 7.74 2.10
N ALA A 580 -2.79 8.54 1.12
CA ALA A 580 -1.67 9.45 1.32
C ALA A 580 -2.04 10.55 2.34
N ASP A 581 -3.31 10.95 2.42
CA ASP A 581 -3.80 12.00 3.31
C ASP A 581 -3.82 11.61 4.80
N THR A 582 -3.78 10.31 5.12
CA THR A 582 -3.83 9.78 6.49
C THR A 582 -2.65 10.28 7.32
N ARG A 583 -1.42 10.08 6.85
CA ARG A 583 -0.20 10.46 7.58
C ARG A 583 -0.12 11.96 7.92
N PRO A 584 -0.21 12.89 6.96
CA PRO A 584 -0.12 14.32 7.28
C PRO A 584 -1.27 14.77 8.20
N THR A 585 -2.45 14.17 8.10
CA THR A 585 -3.57 14.44 9.02
C THR A 585 -3.22 14.02 10.45
N MET A 586 -2.67 12.82 10.64
CA MET A 586 -2.20 12.35 11.94
C MET A 586 -1.08 13.24 12.49
N LEU A 587 -0.03 13.50 11.71
CA LEU A 587 1.11 14.28 12.21
C LEU A 587 0.72 15.72 12.56
N ALA A 588 -0.20 16.34 11.81
CA ALA A 588 -0.73 17.66 12.14
C ALA A 588 -1.45 17.68 13.49
N LEU A 589 -2.30 16.68 13.77
CA LEU A 589 -2.96 16.52 15.07
C LEU A 589 -1.96 16.34 16.21
N LEU A 590 -0.85 15.65 15.94
CA LEU A 590 0.18 15.36 16.93
C LEU A 590 1.19 16.49 17.10
N GLY A 591 1.18 17.51 16.24
CA GLY A 591 2.19 18.56 16.25
C GLY A 591 3.56 18.09 15.75
N LEU A 592 3.57 17.02 14.97
CA LEU A 592 4.75 16.41 14.37
C LEU A 592 4.79 16.72 12.88
N LYS A 593 5.90 16.36 12.23
CA LYS A 593 6.04 16.40 10.78
C LYS A 593 7.13 15.44 10.32
N ASP A 594 7.05 15.07 9.05
CA ASP A 594 8.12 14.36 8.38
C ASP A 594 9.34 15.22 8.05
N SER A 595 10.43 14.54 7.73
CA SER A 595 11.65 15.13 7.19
C SER A 595 11.55 15.42 5.68
N TYR A 596 10.45 15.01 5.04
CA TYR A 596 10.13 15.17 3.63
C TYR A 596 8.75 15.79 3.43
N GLU A 597 8.47 16.22 2.21
CA GLU A 597 7.14 16.71 1.80
C GLU A 597 6.26 15.51 1.37
N PRO A 598 5.11 15.27 2.04
CA PRO A 598 4.17 14.20 1.70
C PRO A 598 3.34 14.56 0.45
N ASP A 599 2.93 13.55 -0.33
CA ASP A 599 1.90 13.67 -1.38
C ASP A 599 0.48 13.77 -0.82
N GLY A 600 0.29 13.26 0.39
CA GLY A 600 -0.92 13.51 1.14
C GLY A 600 -1.06 14.97 1.55
N ALA A 601 -2.30 15.40 1.72
CA ALA A 601 -2.65 16.68 2.31
C ALA A 601 -3.56 16.46 3.53
N ILE A 602 -3.56 17.45 4.44
CA ILE A 602 -4.38 17.37 5.65
C ILE A 602 -5.88 17.39 5.32
N LEU A 603 -6.63 16.47 5.93
CA LEU A 603 -8.10 16.45 5.87
C LEU A 603 -8.68 17.47 6.85
N ALA A 604 -8.46 18.76 6.58
CA ALA A 604 -8.82 19.86 7.47
C ALA A 604 -10.32 19.89 7.82
N ASP A 605 -11.19 19.42 6.92
CA ASP A 605 -12.64 19.33 7.13
C ASP A 605 -13.02 18.31 8.22
N PHE A 606 -12.14 17.34 8.53
CA PHE A 606 -12.35 16.35 9.59
C PHE A 606 -11.81 16.83 10.94
N LEU A 607 -11.13 17.98 10.98
CA LEU A 607 -10.44 18.45 12.18
C LEU A 607 -11.11 19.68 12.78
N GLN A 608 -11.10 19.78 14.10
CA GLN A 608 -11.59 20.95 14.82
C GLN A 608 -10.73 22.16 14.46
N THR A 609 -11.35 23.34 14.33
CA THR A 609 -10.65 24.59 14.00
C THR A 609 -9.47 24.90 14.93
N ALA A 610 -9.56 24.52 16.21
CA ALA A 610 -8.49 24.72 17.19
C ALA A 610 -7.27 23.80 16.96
N ALA A 611 -7.46 22.64 16.34
CA ALA A 611 -6.45 21.62 16.14
C ALA A 611 -5.56 21.85 14.90
N VAL A 612 -5.98 22.72 13.99
CA VAL A 612 -5.22 23.06 12.77
C VAL A 612 -4.38 24.34 12.95
N SER A 613 -3.41 24.54 12.05
CA SER A 613 -2.50 25.68 12.08
C SER A 613 -3.24 27.03 11.93
N ARG A 614 -2.58 28.13 12.31
CA ARG A 614 -3.15 29.49 12.12
C ARG A 614 -3.39 29.79 10.63
N ASP A 615 -2.48 29.38 9.76
CA ASP A 615 -2.55 29.70 8.33
C ASP A 615 -3.64 28.89 7.63
N LEU A 616 -3.80 27.61 7.99
CA LEU A 616 -4.95 26.80 7.58
C LEU A 616 -6.28 27.45 7.98
N ARG A 617 -6.38 28.01 9.19
CA ARG A 617 -7.59 28.75 9.61
C ARG A 617 -7.80 30.02 8.79
N ALA A 618 -6.75 30.79 8.53
CA ALA A 618 -6.85 32.09 7.87
C ALA A 618 -7.27 31.97 6.40
N HIS A 619 -6.87 30.89 5.73
CA HIS A 619 -7.10 30.64 4.31
C HIS A 619 -7.97 29.39 4.05
N HIS A 620 -8.75 28.96 5.04
CA HIS A 620 -9.44 27.66 5.05
C HIS A 620 -10.22 27.38 3.76
N GLU A 621 -11.09 28.30 3.34
CA GLU A 621 -11.95 28.11 2.15
C GLU A 621 -11.12 27.92 0.86
N SER A 622 -10.04 28.67 0.68
CA SER A 622 -9.18 28.56 -0.50
C SER A 622 -8.32 27.31 -0.46
N LEU A 623 -7.83 26.91 0.72
CA LEU A 623 -7.03 25.69 0.89
C LEU A 623 -7.87 24.40 0.74
N VAL A 624 -9.11 24.37 1.22
CA VAL A 624 -10.04 23.24 1.00
C VAL A 624 -10.38 23.11 -0.49
N ARG A 625 -10.61 24.22 -1.20
CA ARG A 625 -10.80 24.18 -2.66
C ARG A 625 -9.55 23.75 -3.40
N LEU A 626 -8.36 24.19 -2.94
CA LEU A 626 -7.09 23.76 -3.52
C LEU A 626 -6.90 22.26 -3.30
N HIS A 627 -7.15 21.76 -2.09
CA HIS A 627 -7.08 20.34 -1.74
C HIS A 627 -7.92 19.49 -2.69
N LYS A 628 -9.18 19.88 -2.93
CA LYS A 628 -10.03 19.17 -3.88
C LYS A 628 -9.40 19.07 -5.28
N VAL A 629 -8.99 20.20 -5.86
CA VAL A 629 -8.41 20.20 -7.21
C VAL A 629 -7.06 19.48 -7.25
N TYR A 630 -6.29 19.57 -6.17
CA TYR A 630 -5.04 18.84 -5.99
C TYR A 630 -5.29 17.34 -6.08
N LYS A 631 -6.22 16.81 -5.29
CA LYS A 631 -6.61 15.39 -5.34
C LYS A 631 -7.13 14.99 -6.71
N ASP A 632 -7.93 15.87 -7.36
CA ASP A 632 -8.45 15.59 -8.70
C ASP A 632 -7.33 15.38 -9.74
N ILE A 633 -6.16 16.03 -9.59
CA ILE A 633 -5.02 15.91 -10.53
C ILE A 633 -3.90 14.96 -10.08
N ALA A 634 -3.79 14.70 -8.77
CA ALA A 634 -2.66 14.00 -8.17
C ALA A 634 -2.98 12.55 -7.80
N ALA A 635 -4.19 12.26 -7.34
CA ALA A 635 -4.47 10.95 -6.79
C ALA A 635 -4.59 9.86 -7.87
N PRO A 636 -4.15 8.61 -7.60
CA PRO A 636 -4.28 7.49 -8.55
C PRO A 636 -5.71 7.16 -8.98
N PHE A 637 -6.70 7.43 -8.11
CA PHE A 637 -8.13 7.32 -8.41
C PHE A 637 -8.80 8.67 -8.70
N GLY A 638 -8.01 9.73 -8.91
CA GLY A 638 -8.50 11.06 -9.28
C GLY A 638 -8.90 11.13 -10.76
N PRO A 639 -9.75 12.11 -11.17
CA PRO A 639 -10.18 12.24 -12.56
C PRO A 639 -9.06 12.38 -13.59
N PHE A 640 -7.94 13.04 -13.27
CA PHE A 640 -6.80 13.10 -14.19
C PHE A 640 -6.23 11.70 -14.48
N ALA A 641 -6.00 10.90 -13.43
CA ALA A 641 -5.48 9.55 -13.56
C ALA A 641 -6.43 8.68 -14.38
N HIS A 642 -7.72 8.67 -14.03
CA HIS A 642 -8.76 7.94 -14.78
C HIS A 642 -8.79 8.34 -16.27
N ASP A 643 -8.85 9.64 -16.59
CA ASP A 643 -8.93 10.10 -17.98
C ASP A 643 -7.66 9.75 -18.77
N THR A 644 -6.48 9.84 -18.14
CA THR A 644 -5.23 9.40 -18.79
C THR A 644 -5.15 7.88 -18.97
N LEU A 645 -5.71 7.09 -18.05
CA LEU A 645 -5.80 5.64 -18.18
C LEU A 645 -6.74 5.24 -19.33
N VAL A 646 -7.90 5.91 -19.46
CA VAL A 646 -8.80 5.73 -20.61
C VAL A 646 -8.09 6.08 -21.92
N ALA A 647 -7.41 7.23 -21.96
CA ALA A 647 -6.66 7.65 -23.15
C ALA A 647 -5.54 6.65 -23.52
N SER A 648 -4.77 6.18 -22.54
CA SER A 648 -3.71 5.18 -22.76
C SER A 648 -4.30 3.85 -23.23
N THR A 649 -5.42 3.43 -22.65
CA THR A 649 -6.13 2.21 -23.07
C THR A 649 -6.54 2.28 -24.54
N HIS A 650 -7.18 3.37 -24.98
CA HIS A 650 -7.57 3.55 -26.38
C HIS A 650 -6.35 3.63 -27.30
N ALA A 651 -5.32 4.39 -26.91
CA ALA A 651 -4.07 4.51 -27.65
C ALA A 651 -3.41 3.15 -27.86
N ILE A 652 -3.30 2.36 -26.79
CA ILE A 652 -2.65 1.05 -26.81
C ILE A 652 -3.43 0.06 -27.67
N ALA A 653 -4.76 0.05 -27.60
CA ALA A 653 -5.60 -0.78 -28.46
C ALA A 653 -5.57 -0.37 -29.94
N SER A 654 -5.18 0.86 -30.25
CA SER A 654 -5.17 1.42 -31.60
C SER A 654 -3.99 0.97 -32.48
N GLY A 655 -4.07 1.33 -33.77
CA GLY A 655 -2.97 1.19 -34.72
C GLY A 655 -2.92 -0.14 -35.45
N SER A 656 -1.84 -0.36 -36.19
CA SER A 656 -1.61 -1.53 -37.02
C SER A 656 -0.11 -1.76 -37.23
N PRO A 657 0.31 -2.91 -37.79
CA PRO A 657 1.72 -3.15 -38.10
C PRO A 657 2.38 -2.10 -39.02
N SER A 658 1.60 -1.30 -39.73
CA SER A 658 2.08 -0.27 -40.66
C SER A 658 1.79 1.17 -40.22
N ASP A 659 1.01 1.39 -39.16
CA ASP A 659 0.60 2.73 -38.73
C ASP A 659 0.24 2.75 -37.24
N ASP A 660 1.12 3.38 -36.45
CA ASP A 660 0.94 3.67 -35.02
C ASP A 660 0.93 5.20 -34.75
N SER A 661 0.55 6.00 -35.76
CA SER A 661 0.54 7.46 -35.65
C SER A 661 -0.44 7.97 -34.59
N HIS A 662 -1.61 7.34 -34.47
CA HIS A 662 -2.61 7.68 -33.46
C HIS A 662 -2.10 7.39 -32.04
N TYR A 663 -1.64 6.17 -31.77
CA TYR A 663 -0.96 5.78 -30.52
C TYR A 663 0.13 6.79 -30.15
N THR A 664 1.03 7.09 -31.09
CA THR A 664 2.14 8.04 -30.87
C THR A 664 1.62 9.43 -30.51
N SER A 665 0.54 9.89 -31.14
CA SER A 665 -0.04 11.22 -30.86
C SER A 665 -0.67 11.29 -29.47
N VAL A 666 -1.40 10.26 -29.06
CA VAL A 666 -2.06 10.21 -27.75
C VAL A 666 -1.03 10.08 -26.64
N GLU A 667 -0.05 9.17 -26.75
CA GLU A 667 0.99 9.00 -25.73
C GLU A 667 1.87 10.26 -25.57
N ASN A 668 2.18 10.96 -26.66
CA ASN A 668 2.85 12.27 -26.55
C ASN A 668 2.00 13.31 -25.81
N SER A 669 0.68 13.24 -25.95
CA SER A 669 -0.26 14.12 -25.26
C SER A 669 -0.34 13.77 -23.78
N ILE A 670 -0.40 12.48 -23.43
CA ILE A 670 -0.34 11.98 -22.04
C ILE A 670 0.97 12.46 -21.40
N ALA A 671 2.12 12.19 -22.02
CA ALA A 671 3.42 12.62 -21.49
C ALA A 671 3.51 14.15 -21.26
N SER A 672 2.93 14.94 -22.17
CA SER A 672 2.85 16.40 -22.04
C SER A 672 1.95 16.84 -20.90
N LEU A 673 0.77 16.21 -20.74
CA LEU A 673 -0.16 16.49 -19.66
C LEU A 673 0.42 16.08 -18.31
N THR A 674 1.06 14.92 -18.20
CA THR A 674 1.74 14.46 -16.99
C THR A 674 2.84 15.43 -16.57
N SER A 675 3.65 15.92 -17.52
CA SER A 675 4.69 16.91 -17.19
C SER A 675 4.11 18.25 -16.66
N GLN A 676 2.96 18.67 -17.21
CA GLN A 676 2.24 19.85 -16.72
C GLN A 676 1.61 19.60 -15.35
N ARG A 677 1.03 18.40 -15.16
CA ARG A 677 0.50 17.91 -13.89
C ARG A 677 1.57 17.97 -12.82
N ASP A 678 2.71 17.29 -13.01
CA ASP A 678 3.77 17.17 -12.01
C ASP A 678 4.29 18.55 -11.57
N THR A 679 4.41 19.50 -12.51
CA THR A 679 4.83 20.87 -12.19
C THR A 679 3.81 21.61 -11.34
N LEU A 680 2.51 21.47 -11.65
CA LEU A 680 1.43 22.14 -10.91
C LEU A 680 1.16 21.46 -9.57
N GLU A 681 1.10 20.14 -9.56
CA GLU A 681 0.96 19.26 -8.38
C GLU A 681 1.99 19.65 -7.33
N ALA A 682 3.28 19.76 -7.69
CA ALA A 682 4.31 20.17 -6.75
C ALA A 682 4.05 21.56 -6.13
N GLN A 683 3.54 22.53 -6.91
CA GLN A 683 3.18 23.85 -6.38
C GLN A 683 2.03 23.77 -5.38
N MET A 684 1.00 22.99 -5.70
CA MET A 684 -0.16 22.78 -4.83
C MET A 684 0.22 22.05 -3.55
N ARG A 685 0.99 20.95 -3.67
CA ARG A 685 1.51 20.15 -2.55
C ARG A 685 2.31 21.00 -1.58
N THR A 686 3.22 21.84 -2.08
CA THR A 686 3.98 22.78 -1.25
C THR A 686 3.10 23.82 -0.56
N ALA A 687 2.11 24.38 -1.25
CA ALA A 687 1.20 25.34 -0.64
C ALA A 687 0.38 24.71 0.51
N LEU A 688 -0.14 23.50 0.30
CA LEU A 688 -0.90 22.73 1.31
C LEU A 688 0.00 22.31 2.49
N THR A 689 1.20 21.81 2.20
CA THR A 689 2.19 21.40 3.21
C THR A 689 2.64 22.58 4.06
N ASN A 690 3.01 23.71 3.46
CA ASN A 690 3.46 24.90 4.19
C ASN A 690 2.35 25.51 5.04
N ALA A 691 1.12 25.53 4.54
CA ALA A 691 -0.02 25.97 5.34
C ALA A 691 -0.23 25.07 6.57
N THR A 692 0.07 23.78 6.46
CA THR A 692 -0.11 22.80 7.54
C THR A 692 1.03 22.82 8.56
N PHE A 693 2.26 22.62 8.10
CA PHE A 693 3.44 22.38 8.95
C PHE A 693 4.36 23.60 9.09
N GLY A 694 3.94 24.74 8.53
CA GLY A 694 4.69 25.99 8.51
C GLY A 694 5.68 26.07 7.34
N GLY A 695 5.89 27.29 6.84
CA GLY A 695 6.73 27.59 5.69
C GLY A 695 6.27 28.87 5.00
N PRO A 696 6.85 29.25 3.85
CA PRO A 696 6.32 30.33 3.02
C PRO A 696 4.89 30.03 2.58
N THR A 697 3.95 30.89 2.94
CA THR A 697 2.53 30.73 2.59
C THR A 697 2.25 31.29 1.20
N ALA A 698 1.44 30.58 0.43
CA ALA A 698 0.91 31.08 -0.84
C ALA A 698 -0.18 32.14 -0.56
N SER A 699 -0.17 33.20 -1.36
CA SER A 699 -1.21 34.22 -1.36
C SER A 699 -2.53 33.69 -1.92
N GLU A 700 -3.64 34.32 -1.56
CA GLU A 700 -4.97 34.02 -2.12
C GLU A 700 -5.00 34.04 -3.65
N GLN A 701 -4.19 34.89 -4.28
CA GLN A 701 -4.13 34.97 -5.74
C GLN A 701 -3.39 33.78 -6.35
N GLU A 702 -2.31 33.32 -5.71
CA GLU A 702 -1.57 32.12 -6.13
C GLU A 702 -2.44 30.86 -5.95
N LEU A 703 -3.15 30.75 -4.83
CA LEU A 703 -4.10 29.64 -4.59
C LEU A 703 -5.18 29.57 -5.70
N LYS A 704 -5.76 30.71 -6.07
CA LYS A 704 -6.76 30.80 -7.14
C LYS A 704 -6.19 30.47 -8.52
N ASP A 705 -4.96 30.91 -8.82
CA ASP A 705 -4.28 30.57 -10.07
C ASP A 705 -4.04 29.07 -10.20
N MET A 706 -3.53 28.44 -9.13
CA MET A 706 -3.33 27.00 -9.11
C MET A 706 -4.64 26.24 -9.34
N ILE A 707 -5.72 26.60 -8.62
CA ILE A 707 -7.05 26.00 -8.82
C ILE A 707 -7.53 26.13 -10.27
N ALA A 708 -7.37 27.30 -10.88
CA ALA A 708 -7.80 27.53 -12.26
C ALA A 708 -6.98 26.69 -13.27
N ARG A 709 -5.65 26.61 -13.08
CA ARG A 709 -4.76 25.79 -13.91
C ARG A 709 -5.05 24.29 -13.75
N GLY A 710 -5.38 23.85 -12.53
CA GLY A 710 -5.74 22.45 -12.26
C GLY A 710 -7.03 22.05 -12.98
N ARG A 711 -8.06 22.91 -12.92
CA ARG A 711 -9.31 22.70 -13.69
C ARG A 711 -9.06 22.66 -15.19
N HIS A 712 -8.22 23.54 -15.70
CA HIS A 712 -7.87 23.53 -17.12
C HIS A 712 -7.17 22.23 -17.54
N LEU A 713 -6.25 21.74 -16.70
CA LEU A 713 -5.56 20.47 -16.95
C LEU A 713 -6.53 19.28 -16.98
N LEU A 714 -7.51 19.27 -16.06
CA LEU A 714 -8.59 18.27 -16.04
C LEU A 714 -9.44 18.32 -17.31
N ASP A 715 -9.82 19.51 -17.78
CA ASP A 715 -10.55 19.68 -19.04
C ASP A 715 -9.76 19.11 -20.24
N GLN A 716 -8.43 19.29 -20.24
CA GLN A 716 -7.55 18.77 -21.29
C GLN A 716 -7.41 17.24 -21.24
N ALA A 717 -7.27 16.65 -20.05
CA ALA A 717 -7.22 15.20 -19.87
C ALA A 717 -8.55 14.55 -20.29
N SER A 718 -9.68 15.11 -19.86
CA SER A 718 -11.01 14.65 -20.24
C SER A 718 -11.25 14.75 -21.75
N ALA A 719 -10.82 15.86 -22.37
CA ALA A 719 -10.88 16.00 -23.82
C ALA A 719 -9.97 15.00 -24.55
N LEU A 720 -8.81 14.65 -23.99
CA LEU A 720 -7.95 13.62 -24.56
C LEU A 720 -8.64 12.25 -24.50
N ALA A 721 -9.14 11.84 -23.34
CA ALA A 721 -9.85 10.57 -23.16
C ALA A 721 -11.05 10.41 -24.10
N ALA A 722 -11.81 11.49 -24.34
CA ALA A 722 -12.97 11.48 -25.22
C ALA A 722 -12.64 11.44 -26.72
N ASN A 723 -11.42 11.82 -27.12
CA ASN A 723 -10.99 11.93 -28.52
C ASN A 723 -9.85 10.97 -28.91
N SER A 724 -9.37 10.18 -27.95
CA SER A 724 -8.31 9.18 -28.15
C SER A 724 -8.82 7.90 -28.80
#